data_AF-A0A1V6BF66-F1
#
_entry.id   AF-A0A1V6BF66-F1
#
_cell.length_a   1.000
_cell.length_b   1.000
_cell.length_c   1.000
_cell.angle_alpha   90.00
_cell.angle_beta   90.00
_cell.angle_gamma   90.00
#
_symmetry.space_group_name_H-M   'P 1'
#
loop_
_entity.id
_entity.type
_entity.pdbx_description
1 polymer ?
#
loop_
_entity_poly.entity_id
_entity_poly.type
_entity_poly.pdbx_seq_one_letter_code
_entity_poly.pdbx_strand_id
1 'polypeptide(L)'
;MKTDCLKIRIFVILLLVAFSFSGCKKNAKSQFPDFPPANVTSLMDRDQMLAQLGITLPQLPPKLQDPNAPKNTFPTNPQNPEGNWTDSLRNPDAPISRSVFGLWNNYSDRSNGLYPGPDSARVGNYTPIDLLRMKNGKLITTPEEWWEKRRPEIVRDIEDQMYGRIPPKEILPAVTWSVTTSTGGSGNSAYVQKEITGTIDISRYPQVRNRPEIKATLRTPAKATEPVPVIIFFGGFGNVNDMYFERSGPEGWGTCTFDPNTLQPDNGAGLTSYLIGLVNQGNWRKPTDWGSLVAWSWGISRLIDYLETDKDVNAKILGLSGVSRYGKATIVAMAYEPRIAIGFPGDAGSLGTKMNRRHWGQDLENSCDANEYHWMAGNFFKWAGELIPGQYLPRKIEKCPVDAHSLLALCAPRPVFMNGGSTSSWADPFGVFLTAVNASPVYRILGEKGFITPDRIPVIDKAYIDGTIGYRVHKGGHTDAPNWPAFHEFAARHFDITTLVSSVSSLTLPAKEGSSASFTIKSNRKWEVINTADWLKINSRSSGGSDTITVTAAANTQGTGRSAVVTIKTKGREQTVTVNQASSRAGLGIKSDKFTGARTKELRIGGVENSQASFDIISTTAWNIRVTYPPAESMDRRFMMGSGNWITLSDESGVNDKTIMLTAAANPGVQTRSATVNVQAAGLPPVSIIVTQEKGAPTLDIMADTLFFTAKGGNASPMFVRTNTTWTLKSSDAWISATPSSGGNFSQIAVIAAENTGPSERKGSITVSVEGLQPKVIVVRQEAPEMK
;
A
#
# COMPACT_ATOMS: atom_id res chain seq x y z
N MET A 1 17.42 86.37 -30.31
CA MET A 1 17.91 86.53 -31.70
C MET A 1 18.39 85.13 -32.11
N LYS A 2 17.78 84.43 -33.07
CA LYS A 2 17.85 84.63 -34.54
C LYS A 2 19.32 84.75 -35.01
N THR A 3 19.89 83.66 -35.53
CA THR A 3 20.22 83.39 -36.97
C THR A 3 21.42 84.23 -37.46
N ASP A 4 22.26 83.87 -38.44
CA ASP A 4 22.38 82.71 -39.36
C ASP A 4 23.80 82.08 -39.19
N CYS A 5 24.39 81.17 -39.98
CA CYS A 5 24.08 80.45 -41.23
C CYS A 5 24.66 79.00 -41.10
N LEU A 6 24.95 78.13 -42.09
CA LEU A 6 25.01 78.16 -43.57
C LEU A 6 24.38 76.84 -44.14
N LYS A 7 24.67 76.46 -45.39
CA LYS A 7 24.20 75.23 -46.05
C LYS A 7 25.34 74.50 -46.78
N ILE A 8 25.22 73.18 -46.92
CA ILE A 8 25.32 72.44 -48.19
C ILE A 8 24.61 71.08 -48.00
N ARG A 9 23.90 70.59 -49.03
CA ARG A 9 23.16 69.32 -49.05
C ARG A 9 23.67 68.45 -50.19
N ILE A 10 23.75 67.13 -49.96
CA ILE A 10 23.46 66.13 -50.99
C ILE A 10 22.38 65.19 -50.41
N PHE A 11 21.42 64.82 -51.25
CA PHE A 11 20.17 64.11 -50.93
C PHE A 11 20.29 62.64 -51.32
N VAL A 12 19.77 61.70 -50.52
CA VAL A 12 19.01 60.51 -50.98
C VAL A 12 18.09 60.00 -49.84
N ILE A 13 16.78 60.26 -50.01
CA ILE A 13 15.60 59.39 -49.76
C ILE A 13 15.16 58.99 -48.32
N LEU A 14 13.95 59.53 -47.98
CA LEU A 14 12.86 59.13 -47.04
C LEU A 14 13.15 58.86 -45.54
N LEU A 15 12.53 59.55 -44.56
CA LEU A 15 11.09 59.70 -44.18
C LEU A 15 10.47 58.40 -43.58
N LEU A 16 9.64 58.42 -42.52
CA LEU A 16 9.31 59.47 -41.52
C LEU A 16 8.68 58.81 -40.26
N VAL A 17 8.98 59.36 -39.07
CA VAL A 17 8.18 59.48 -37.83
C VAL A 17 7.06 58.45 -37.47
N ALA A 18 7.23 57.90 -36.27
CA ALA A 18 6.26 57.35 -35.31
C ALA A 18 4.74 57.39 -35.59
N PHE A 19 4.06 56.28 -35.25
CA PHE A 19 2.83 56.29 -34.44
C PHE A 19 2.54 54.93 -33.77
N SER A 20 1.70 54.95 -32.74
CA SER A 20 0.93 53.84 -32.14
C SER A 20 1.62 52.78 -31.27
N PHE A 21 1.20 52.73 -30.01
CA PHE A 21 1.12 51.52 -29.20
C PHE A 21 0.34 50.41 -29.93
N SER A 22 0.97 49.26 -30.17
CA SER A 22 0.36 47.90 -30.12
C SER A 22 1.40 46.83 -30.52
N GLY A 23 2.51 46.76 -29.79
CA GLY A 23 3.47 45.67 -29.92
C GLY A 23 3.04 44.48 -29.07
N CYS A 24 2.33 43.51 -29.63
CA CYS A 24 1.99 42.27 -28.95
C CYS A 24 3.24 41.68 -28.28
N LYS A 25 3.18 41.41 -26.96
CA LYS A 25 4.06 40.41 -26.37
C LYS A 25 3.84 39.13 -27.17
N LYS A 26 4.83 38.70 -27.95
CA LYS A 26 4.85 37.37 -28.52
C LYS A 26 4.91 36.41 -27.33
N ASN A 27 3.75 35.86 -26.94
CA ASN A 27 3.72 34.71 -26.07
C ASN A 27 4.62 33.67 -26.72
N ALA A 28 5.70 33.28 -26.04
CA ALA A 28 6.37 32.05 -26.38
C ALA A 28 5.30 30.96 -26.31
N LYS A 29 5.03 30.30 -27.44
CA LYS A 29 4.07 29.20 -27.45
C LYS A 29 4.54 28.18 -26.41
N SER A 30 3.61 27.71 -25.58
CA SER A 30 3.87 26.59 -24.70
C SER A 30 4.47 25.44 -25.51
N GLN A 31 5.53 24.81 -25.00
CA GLN A 31 6.10 23.60 -25.59
C GLN A 31 5.09 22.43 -25.60
N PHE A 32 4.07 22.52 -24.76
CA PHE A 32 2.97 21.56 -24.62
C PHE A 32 1.68 22.13 -25.21
N PRO A 33 0.81 21.29 -25.80
CA PRO A 33 -0.48 21.74 -26.32
C PRO A 33 -1.40 22.24 -25.19
N ASP A 34 -2.24 23.23 -25.50
CA ASP A 34 -3.16 23.86 -24.53
C ASP A 34 -4.11 22.84 -23.86
N PHE A 35 -4.49 21.79 -24.59
CA PHE A 35 -5.26 20.65 -24.09
C PHE A 35 -4.44 19.34 -24.19
N PRO A 36 -4.52 18.42 -23.22
CA PRO A 36 -3.71 17.19 -23.26
C PRO A 36 -4.13 16.24 -24.39
N PRO A 37 -3.19 15.66 -25.16
CA PRO A 37 -3.49 14.71 -26.22
C PRO A 37 -4.07 13.40 -25.67
N ALA A 38 -4.59 12.52 -26.53
CA ALA A 38 -5.14 11.23 -26.09
C ALA A 38 -4.09 10.33 -25.38
N ASN A 39 -2.82 10.45 -25.76
CA ASN A 39 -1.69 9.62 -25.33
C ASN A 39 -0.72 10.35 -24.38
N VAL A 40 -1.25 11.03 -23.34
CA VAL A 40 -0.42 11.64 -22.29
C VAL A 40 0.46 10.57 -21.63
N THR A 41 1.75 10.88 -21.49
CA THR A 41 2.69 10.08 -20.68
C THR A 41 2.97 10.79 -19.35
N SER A 42 3.44 10.04 -18.34
CA SER A 42 3.81 10.63 -17.04
C SER A 42 4.91 11.70 -17.17
N LEU A 43 5.84 11.56 -18.14
CA LEU A 43 6.85 12.57 -18.44
C LEU A 43 6.23 13.86 -18.99
N MET A 44 5.26 13.74 -19.91
CA MET A 44 4.60 14.91 -20.52
C MET A 44 3.84 15.75 -19.49
N ASP A 45 3.04 15.14 -18.60
CA ASP A 45 2.31 15.88 -17.55
C ASP A 45 3.29 16.46 -16.50
N ARG A 46 4.36 15.74 -16.15
CA ARG A 46 5.43 16.24 -15.26
C ARG A 46 6.11 17.48 -15.84
N ASP A 47 6.56 17.41 -17.08
CA ASP A 47 7.34 18.47 -17.71
C ASP A 47 6.46 19.66 -18.08
N GLN A 48 5.18 19.42 -18.38
CA GLN A 48 4.16 20.47 -18.50
C GLN A 48 3.92 21.17 -17.15
N MET A 49 3.88 20.44 -16.03
CA MET A 49 3.79 21.03 -14.69
C MET A 49 5.04 21.84 -14.31
N LEU A 50 6.23 21.35 -14.64
CA LEU A 50 7.49 22.10 -14.45
C LEU A 50 7.48 23.39 -15.29
N ALA A 51 6.98 23.35 -16.52
CA ALA A 51 6.81 24.53 -17.38
C ALA A 51 5.78 25.52 -16.82
N GLN A 52 4.63 25.06 -16.30
CA GLN A 52 3.66 25.92 -15.60
C GLN A 52 4.27 26.64 -14.39
N LEU A 53 5.23 26.01 -13.73
CA LEU A 53 5.92 26.54 -12.55
C LEU A 53 7.15 27.39 -12.89
N GLY A 54 7.58 27.44 -14.16
CA GLY A 54 8.84 28.08 -14.55
C GLY A 54 10.09 27.42 -13.97
N ILE A 55 10.03 26.11 -13.68
CA ILE A 55 11.14 25.35 -13.10
C ILE A 55 11.89 24.61 -14.22
N THR A 56 13.17 24.93 -14.38
CA THR A 56 14.08 24.18 -15.25
C THR A 56 14.87 23.17 -14.42
N LEU A 57 14.91 21.91 -14.86
CA LEU A 57 15.76 20.89 -14.24
C LEU A 57 17.24 21.20 -14.48
N PRO A 58 18.12 20.96 -13.49
CA PRO A 58 19.55 21.22 -13.64
C PRO A 58 20.18 20.28 -14.67
N GLN A 59 21.18 20.79 -15.40
CA GLN A 59 22.06 19.95 -16.21
C GLN A 59 23.06 19.25 -15.28
N LEU A 60 22.85 17.96 -15.04
CA LEU A 60 23.70 17.16 -14.15
C LEU A 60 24.87 16.53 -14.93
N PRO A 61 26.08 16.44 -14.34
CA PRO A 61 27.17 15.68 -14.93
C PRO A 61 26.83 14.17 -15.00
N PRO A 62 27.51 13.38 -15.84
CA PRO A 62 27.46 11.91 -15.77
C PRO A 62 27.73 11.44 -14.35
N LYS A 63 27.06 10.40 -13.85
CA LYS A 63 27.16 9.96 -12.44
C LYS A 63 28.60 9.64 -12.02
N LEU A 64 29.40 9.05 -12.91
CA LEU A 64 30.84 8.78 -12.69
C LEU A 64 31.71 10.04 -12.55
N GLN A 65 31.22 11.19 -13.03
CA GLN A 65 31.92 12.48 -13.04
C GLN A 65 31.29 13.48 -12.07
N ASP A 66 30.26 13.07 -11.32
CA ASP A 66 29.56 13.94 -10.38
C ASP A 66 30.42 14.15 -9.13
N PRO A 67 30.91 15.38 -8.85
CA PRO A 67 31.71 15.64 -7.66
C PRO A 67 30.92 15.42 -6.37
N ASN A 68 29.58 15.33 -6.46
CA ASN A 68 28.71 15.02 -5.35
C ASN A 68 28.41 13.52 -5.21
N ALA A 69 28.94 12.62 -6.03
CA ALA A 69 28.81 11.17 -5.79
C ALA A 69 29.44 10.80 -4.42
N PRO A 70 28.82 9.94 -3.59
CA PRO A 70 29.43 9.55 -2.31
C PRO A 70 30.70 8.70 -2.51
N LYS A 71 31.74 8.96 -1.71
CA LYS A 71 33.14 8.56 -1.99
C LYS A 71 33.42 7.06 -2.14
N ASN A 72 32.53 6.19 -1.65
CA ASN A 72 32.68 4.73 -1.67
C ASN A 72 31.61 4.03 -2.53
N THR A 73 31.05 4.74 -3.51
CA THR A 73 29.91 4.29 -4.31
C THR A 73 30.29 4.05 -5.76
N PHE A 74 29.66 3.07 -6.38
CA PHE A 74 29.94 2.63 -7.74
C PHE A 74 28.66 2.09 -8.40
N PRO A 75 28.55 2.11 -9.74
CA PRO A 75 27.40 1.55 -10.43
C PRO A 75 27.32 0.04 -10.23
N THR A 76 26.13 -0.48 -9.93
CA THR A 76 25.87 -1.92 -9.79
C THR A 76 26.15 -2.69 -11.08
N ASN A 77 26.02 -2.01 -12.23
CA ASN A 77 26.45 -2.50 -13.54
C ASN A 77 27.48 -1.50 -14.11
N PRO A 78 28.79 -1.83 -14.16
CA PRO A 78 29.82 -0.95 -14.70
C PRO A 78 29.60 -0.52 -16.16
N GLN A 79 28.88 -1.31 -16.95
CA GLN A 79 28.51 -1.00 -18.34
C GLN A 79 27.29 -0.07 -18.45
N ASN A 80 26.56 0.17 -17.35
CA ASN A 80 25.49 1.17 -17.26
C ASN A 80 25.70 2.11 -16.05
N PRO A 81 26.66 3.06 -16.14
CA PRO A 81 26.95 3.98 -15.05
C PRO A 81 25.81 4.93 -14.69
N GLU A 82 24.82 5.13 -15.56
CA GLU A 82 23.63 5.93 -15.26
C GLU A 82 22.52 5.14 -14.54
N GLY A 83 22.69 3.82 -14.39
CA GLY A 83 21.77 2.94 -13.68
C GLY A 83 21.80 3.07 -12.14
N ASN A 84 21.50 1.95 -11.48
CA ASN A 84 21.52 1.86 -10.01
C ASN A 84 22.96 1.85 -9.49
N TRP A 85 23.19 2.49 -8.34
CA TRP A 85 24.48 2.51 -7.66
C TRP A 85 24.41 1.73 -6.34
N THR A 86 25.56 1.27 -5.87
CA THR A 86 25.76 0.53 -4.62
C THR A 86 27.07 0.98 -3.97
N ASP A 87 27.30 0.52 -2.75
CA ASP A 87 28.58 0.63 -2.03
C ASP A 87 29.16 -0.75 -1.70
N SER A 88 30.33 -0.75 -1.06
CA SER A 88 31.03 -1.95 -0.59
C SER A 88 30.40 -2.62 0.65
N LEU A 89 29.52 -1.92 1.36
CA LEU A 89 28.85 -2.41 2.58
C LEU A 89 27.52 -3.11 2.28
N ARG A 90 26.97 -2.93 1.06
CA ARG A 90 25.73 -3.53 0.55
C ARG A 90 24.53 -3.27 1.47
N ASN A 91 24.08 -2.01 1.53
CA ASN A 91 22.78 -1.65 2.14
C ASN A 91 21.68 -2.57 1.54
N PRO A 92 21.05 -3.47 2.32
CA PRO A 92 20.36 -4.64 1.77
C PRO A 92 19.02 -4.34 1.08
N ASP A 93 18.41 -3.18 1.35
CA ASP A 93 16.99 -2.93 1.04
C ASP A 93 16.75 -1.90 -0.09
N ALA A 94 17.74 -1.08 -0.49
CA ALA A 94 17.58 -0.13 -1.60
C ALA A 94 18.92 0.33 -2.22
N PRO A 95 18.99 0.57 -3.54
CA PRO A 95 20.17 1.13 -4.19
C PRO A 95 20.42 2.59 -3.78
N ILE A 96 21.64 3.06 -4.04
CA ILE A 96 21.99 4.47 -3.95
C ILE A 96 21.44 5.16 -5.19
N SER A 97 20.74 6.28 -4.99
CA SER A 97 20.05 7.01 -6.06
C SER A 97 20.53 8.46 -6.14
N ARG A 98 20.34 9.07 -7.32
CA ARG A 98 20.49 10.51 -7.56
C ARG A 98 19.16 11.05 -8.06
N SER A 99 18.64 12.09 -7.43
CA SER A 99 17.40 12.76 -7.85
C SER A 99 17.54 13.46 -9.21
N VAL A 100 16.41 13.81 -9.83
CA VAL A 100 16.39 14.66 -11.04
C VAL A 100 16.89 16.09 -10.79
N PHE A 101 17.10 16.46 -9.52
CA PHE A 101 17.70 17.73 -9.08
C PHE A 101 19.13 17.57 -8.52
N GLY A 102 19.76 16.39 -8.69
CA GLY A 102 21.17 16.14 -8.38
C GLY A 102 21.48 15.66 -6.96
N LEU A 103 20.49 15.56 -6.07
CA LEU A 103 20.70 15.07 -4.70
C LEU A 103 20.92 13.55 -4.69
N TRP A 104 22.10 13.12 -4.27
CA TRP A 104 22.40 11.73 -3.96
C TRP A 104 21.91 11.35 -2.56
N ASN A 105 21.32 10.15 -2.43
CA ASN A 105 20.75 9.67 -1.17
C ASN A 105 20.92 8.16 -0.97
N ASN A 106 20.49 7.68 0.20
CA ASN A 106 20.48 6.28 0.63
C ASN A 106 21.86 5.57 0.70
N TYR A 107 22.95 6.33 0.63
CA TYR A 107 24.30 5.86 0.95
C TYR A 107 24.49 5.75 2.46
N SER A 108 25.05 4.64 2.94
CA SER A 108 25.43 4.45 4.34
C SER A 108 26.87 3.96 4.44
N ASP A 109 27.68 4.62 5.27
CA ASP A 109 29.00 4.16 5.72
C ASP A 109 28.92 3.15 6.88
N ARG A 110 27.71 2.68 7.22
CA ARG A 110 27.47 1.59 8.19
C ARG A 110 26.55 0.51 7.62
N SER A 111 26.79 -0.72 8.04
CA SER A 111 25.98 -1.90 7.68
C SER A 111 24.62 -2.00 8.39
N ASN A 112 24.28 -1.07 9.31
CA ASN A 112 23.01 -1.08 10.04
C ASN A 112 22.03 0.00 9.53
N GLY A 113 21.13 -0.37 8.62
CA GLY A 113 20.23 0.52 7.88
C GLY A 113 19.27 1.42 8.67
N LEU A 114 19.25 1.35 10.00
CA LEU A 114 18.45 2.23 10.87
C LEU A 114 19.11 3.60 11.11
N TYR A 115 20.44 3.70 11.02
CA TYR A 115 21.18 4.94 11.33
C TYR A 115 22.24 5.27 10.27
N PRO A 116 22.32 6.52 9.78
CA PRO A 116 23.49 7.00 9.04
C PRO A 116 24.76 6.85 9.88
N GLY A 117 25.90 6.60 9.22
CA GLY A 117 27.21 6.75 9.83
C GLY A 117 27.78 8.18 9.69
N PRO A 118 28.98 8.44 10.23
CA PRO A 118 29.61 9.76 10.14
C PRO A 118 29.83 10.27 8.71
N ASP A 119 30.20 9.41 7.75
CA ASP A 119 30.45 9.81 6.35
C ASP A 119 29.15 9.98 5.54
N SER A 120 28.01 9.58 6.10
CA SER A 120 26.66 9.90 5.62
C SER A 120 26.29 11.39 5.83
N ALA A 121 27.26 12.29 5.77
CA ALA A 121 27.24 13.70 6.19
C ALA A 121 26.23 14.62 5.46
N ARG A 122 25.38 14.06 4.60
CA ARG A 122 24.34 14.77 3.81
C ARG A 122 23.07 15.05 4.61
N VAL A 123 22.92 14.47 5.79
CA VAL A 123 21.76 14.64 6.68
C VAL A 123 21.60 16.09 7.17
N GLY A 124 22.70 16.86 7.24
CA GLY A 124 22.69 18.27 7.66
C GLY A 124 22.20 18.48 9.11
N ASN A 125 21.94 19.74 9.46
CA ASN A 125 21.18 20.08 10.66
C ASN A 125 19.72 20.29 10.26
N TYR A 126 18.83 19.39 10.69
CA TYR A 126 17.40 19.55 10.45
C TYR A 126 16.84 20.69 11.31
N THR A 127 16.04 21.58 10.73
CA THR A 127 15.30 22.61 11.49
C THR A 127 13.83 22.21 11.58
N PRO A 128 13.32 21.72 12.72
CA PRO A 128 11.90 21.42 12.85
C PRO A 128 11.08 22.72 12.83
N ILE A 129 9.93 22.68 12.16
CA ILE A 129 8.97 23.79 12.20
C ILE A 129 8.34 23.85 13.59
N ASP A 130 8.41 25.02 14.22
CA ASP A 130 7.68 25.34 15.45
C ASP A 130 6.17 25.34 15.16
N LEU A 131 5.50 24.22 15.46
CA LEU A 131 4.07 24.05 15.20
C LEU A 131 3.21 24.97 16.06
N LEU A 132 3.71 25.42 17.21
CA LEU A 132 3.01 26.32 18.12
C LEU A 132 3.26 27.80 17.80
N ARG A 133 3.88 28.12 16.66
CA ARG A 133 4.11 29.50 16.20
C ARG A 133 3.39 29.80 14.90
N MET A 134 2.54 30.83 14.92
CA MET A 134 1.85 31.32 13.73
C MET A 134 2.81 32.06 12.78
N LYS A 135 2.40 32.27 11.53
CA LYS A 135 3.21 32.96 10.50
C LYS A 135 3.60 34.38 10.88
N ASN A 136 2.81 35.05 11.72
CA ASN A 136 3.12 36.38 12.28
C ASN A 136 4.11 36.35 13.46
N GLY A 137 4.67 35.19 13.82
CA GLY A 137 5.64 35.01 14.90
C GLY A 137 5.04 34.80 16.30
N LYS A 138 3.74 35.06 16.50
CA LYS A 138 3.06 34.84 17.80
C LYS A 138 3.00 33.34 18.11
N LEU A 139 3.32 33.00 19.37
CA LEU A 139 3.07 31.67 19.94
C LEU A 139 1.59 31.48 20.28
N ILE A 140 1.04 30.31 19.97
CA ILE A 140 -0.26 29.84 20.46
C ILE A 140 -0.09 29.11 21.78
N THR A 141 -1.05 29.30 22.70
CA THR A 141 -0.99 28.69 24.05
C THR A 141 -2.28 27.99 24.48
N THR A 142 -3.36 28.04 23.69
CA THR A 142 -4.63 27.38 24.00
C THR A 142 -5.15 26.49 22.84
N PRO A 143 -6.07 25.53 23.11
CA PRO A 143 -6.74 24.74 22.07
C PRO A 143 -7.45 25.60 21.02
N GLU A 144 -8.07 26.69 21.43
CA GLU A 144 -8.86 27.57 20.56
C GLU A 144 -7.95 28.26 19.54
N GLU A 145 -6.76 28.73 19.97
CA GLU A 145 -5.77 29.30 19.05
C GLU A 145 -5.20 28.28 18.05
N TRP A 146 -5.16 27.00 18.42
CA TRP A 146 -4.88 25.94 17.45
C TRP A 146 -6.00 25.83 16.41
N TRP A 147 -7.25 25.61 16.84
CA TRP A 147 -8.36 25.35 15.92
C TRP A 147 -8.72 26.54 15.01
N GLU A 148 -8.74 27.75 15.56
CA GLU A 148 -9.21 28.94 14.85
C GLU A 148 -8.12 29.62 14.00
N LYS A 149 -6.84 29.44 14.34
CA LYS A 149 -5.74 30.24 13.77
C LYS A 149 -4.62 29.37 13.20
N ARG A 150 -3.96 28.56 14.03
CA ARG A 150 -2.74 27.85 13.59
C ARG A 150 -3.03 26.64 12.70
N ARG A 151 -4.07 25.85 12.99
CA ARG A 151 -4.47 24.72 12.14
C ARG A 151 -4.90 25.19 10.74
N PRO A 152 -5.72 26.24 10.56
CA PRO A 152 -6.00 26.81 9.25
C PRO A 152 -4.77 27.26 8.46
N GLU A 153 -3.76 27.86 9.10
CA GLU A 153 -2.49 28.19 8.42
C GLU A 153 -1.79 26.93 7.87
N ILE A 154 -1.68 25.88 8.70
CA ILE A 154 -1.01 24.62 8.33
C ILE A 154 -1.81 23.86 7.27
N VAL A 155 -3.15 23.81 7.36
CA VAL A 155 -4.01 23.23 6.31
C VAL A 155 -3.74 23.92 4.98
N ARG A 156 -3.77 25.26 4.95
CA ARG A 156 -3.48 26.02 3.74
C ARG A 156 -2.09 25.74 3.16
N ASP A 157 -1.07 25.58 3.99
CA ASP A 157 0.26 25.25 3.52
C ASP A 157 0.38 23.79 3.02
N ILE A 158 -0.28 22.84 3.69
CA ILE A 158 -0.36 21.43 3.28
C ILE A 158 -1.08 21.28 1.93
N GLU A 159 -2.20 22.00 1.75
CA GLU A 159 -2.92 22.09 0.47
C GLU A 159 -2.07 22.78 -0.60
N ASP A 160 -1.59 24.00 -0.34
CA ASP A 160 -1.01 24.85 -1.38
C ASP A 160 0.41 24.44 -1.76
N GLN A 161 1.19 23.84 -0.86
CA GLN A 161 2.62 23.62 -1.05
C GLN A 161 3.01 22.15 -1.25
N MET A 162 2.14 21.19 -0.92
CA MET A 162 2.47 19.77 -0.90
C MET A 162 1.45 18.87 -1.60
N TYR A 163 0.24 18.69 -1.04
CA TYR A 163 -0.66 17.60 -1.45
C TYR A 163 -1.82 18.04 -2.35
N GLY A 164 -2.20 19.32 -2.28
CA GLY A 164 -3.23 19.95 -3.11
C GLY A 164 -4.58 20.10 -2.44
N ARG A 165 -5.37 21.02 -2.96
CA ARG A 165 -6.72 21.31 -2.48
C ARG A 165 -7.69 20.23 -2.95
N ILE A 166 -8.62 19.83 -2.08
CA ILE A 166 -9.84 19.17 -2.54
C ILE A 166 -10.64 20.21 -3.34
N PRO A 167 -11.11 19.88 -4.57
CA PRO A 167 -11.96 20.76 -5.36
C PRO A 167 -13.24 21.21 -4.63
N PRO A 168 -13.82 22.38 -4.98
CA PRO A 168 -15.10 22.82 -4.44
C PRO A 168 -16.20 21.77 -4.60
N LYS A 169 -17.11 21.67 -3.62
CA LYS A 169 -18.15 20.61 -3.56
C LYS A 169 -19.04 20.60 -4.80
N GLU A 170 -19.23 21.75 -5.42
CA GLU A 170 -20.06 21.99 -6.61
C GLU A 170 -19.46 21.38 -7.89
N ILE A 171 -18.20 20.94 -7.85
CA ILE A 171 -17.50 20.31 -8.98
C ILE A 171 -17.05 18.87 -8.72
N LEU A 172 -17.25 18.38 -7.48
CA LEU A 172 -17.05 16.98 -7.13
C LEU A 172 -18.25 16.14 -7.61
N PRO A 173 -18.03 14.97 -8.22
CA PRO A 173 -19.10 14.15 -8.76
C PRO A 173 -19.89 13.44 -7.64
N ALA A 174 -21.17 13.15 -7.91
CA ALA A 174 -21.99 12.29 -7.07
C ALA A 174 -21.54 10.81 -7.19
N VAL A 175 -21.89 10.00 -6.19
CA VAL A 175 -21.61 8.55 -6.17
C VAL A 175 -22.90 7.79 -5.88
N THR A 176 -23.19 6.77 -6.68
CA THR A 176 -24.31 5.84 -6.49
C THR A 176 -23.78 4.46 -6.15
N TRP A 177 -24.33 3.81 -5.12
CA TRP A 177 -23.81 2.55 -4.59
C TRP A 177 -24.55 1.32 -5.10
N SER A 178 -23.80 0.27 -5.41
CA SER A 178 -24.27 -1.09 -5.62
C SER A 178 -23.49 -2.03 -4.71
N VAL A 179 -24.18 -3.00 -4.12
CA VAL A 179 -23.59 -3.91 -3.13
C VAL A 179 -24.06 -5.34 -3.37
N THR A 180 -23.13 -6.29 -3.45
CA THR A 180 -23.44 -7.73 -3.39
C THR A 180 -22.94 -8.31 -2.07
N THR A 181 -23.65 -9.28 -1.50
CA THR A 181 -23.30 -9.90 -0.21
C THR A 181 -23.08 -11.40 -0.38
N SER A 182 -22.04 -11.91 0.25
CA SER A 182 -21.70 -13.34 0.32
C SER A 182 -21.20 -13.70 1.73
N THR A 183 -20.92 -14.98 1.97
CA THR A 183 -20.32 -15.47 3.21
C THR A 183 -19.11 -16.34 2.89
N GLY A 184 -18.14 -16.39 3.80
CA GLY A 184 -16.93 -17.20 3.64
C GLY A 184 -16.24 -17.49 4.97
N GLY A 185 -15.12 -18.20 4.90
CA GLY A 185 -14.43 -18.73 6.08
C GLY A 185 -15.19 -19.86 6.78
N SER A 186 -14.65 -20.33 7.91
CA SER A 186 -15.24 -21.40 8.72
C SER A 186 -15.02 -21.17 10.22
N GLY A 187 -15.82 -21.84 11.06
CA GLY A 187 -15.70 -21.77 12.52
C GLY A 187 -15.78 -20.34 13.07
N ASN A 188 -14.75 -19.93 13.83
CA ASN A 188 -14.64 -18.58 14.41
C ASN A 188 -14.03 -17.55 13.45
N SER A 189 -13.54 -17.98 12.27
CA SER A 189 -13.04 -17.12 11.18
C SER A 189 -14.08 -16.89 10.08
N ALA A 190 -15.32 -17.36 10.28
CA ALA A 190 -16.41 -17.12 9.34
C ALA A 190 -16.79 -15.63 9.27
N TYR A 191 -17.07 -15.14 8.06
CA TYR A 191 -17.37 -13.74 7.78
C TYR A 191 -18.57 -13.57 6.84
N VAL A 192 -19.22 -12.41 6.96
CA VAL A 192 -20.06 -11.83 5.91
C VAL A 192 -19.17 -10.91 5.08
N GLN A 193 -19.21 -11.04 3.75
CA GLN A 193 -18.47 -10.21 2.81
C GLN A 193 -19.46 -9.37 1.99
N LYS A 194 -19.13 -8.10 1.76
CA LYS A 194 -19.87 -7.18 0.90
C LYS A 194 -18.92 -6.58 -0.13
N GLU A 195 -19.18 -6.84 -1.42
CA GLU A 195 -18.51 -6.12 -2.51
C GLU A 195 -19.27 -4.81 -2.76
N ILE A 196 -18.61 -3.69 -2.53
CA ILE A 196 -19.16 -2.34 -2.59
C ILE A 196 -18.60 -1.66 -3.84
N THR A 197 -19.48 -1.31 -4.78
CA THR A 197 -19.14 -0.53 -5.98
C THR A 197 -19.85 0.82 -5.95
N GLY A 198 -19.08 1.90 -5.88
CA GLY A 198 -19.54 3.27 -6.06
C GLY A 198 -19.35 3.72 -7.51
N THR A 199 -20.45 3.81 -8.26
CA THR A 199 -20.48 4.37 -9.61
C THR A 199 -20.44 5.89 -9.52
N ILE A 200 -19.44 6.51 -10.14
CA ILE A 200 -19.24 7.96 -10.13
C ILE A 200 -20.01 8.61 -11.29
N ASP A 201 -20.74 9.68 -10.99
CA ASP A 201 -21.42 10.47 -12.03
C ASP A 201 -20.40 11.24 -12.89
N ILE A 202 -20.42 10.96 -14.19
CA ILE A 202 -19.56 11.63 -15.19
C ILE A 202 -20.30 12.73 -15.99
N SER A 203 -21.53 13.08 -15.63
CA SER A 203 -22.37 14.06 -16.36
C SER A 203 -21.67 15.39 -16.67
N ARG A 204 -20.78 15.84 -15.78
CA ARG A 204 -19.96 17.06 -15.91
C ARG A 204 -18.92 17.00 -17.04
N TYR A 205 -18.46 15.81 -17.42
CA TYR A 205 -17.53 15.60 -18.53
C TYR A 205 -17.67 14.15 -19.06
N PRO A 206 -18.70 13.87 -19.90
CA PRO A 206 -18.97 12.52 -20.40
C PRO A 206 -17.85 11.94 -21.28
N GLN A 207 -16.92 12.79 -21.76
CA GLN A 207 -15.76 12.43 -22.57
C GLN A 207 -14.53 12.00 -21.75
N VAL A 208 -14.66 11.80 -20.43
CA VAL A 208 -13.56 11.26 -19.61
C VAL A 208 -13.08 9.92 -20.17
N ARG A 209 -11.77 9.79 -20.42
CA ARG A 209 -11.20 8.67 -21.19
C ARG A 209 -11.42 7.32 -20.50
N ASN A 210 -11.24 7.29 -19.18
CA ASN A 210 -11.54 6.15 -18.33
C ASN A 210 -12.52 6.60 -17.25
N ARG A 211 -13.60 5.83 -17.05
CA ARG A 211 -14.57 6.08 -15.97
C ARG A 211 -13.94 5.71 -14.63
N PRO A 212 -13.86 6.63 -13.65
CA PRO A 212 -13.43 6.29 -12.31
C PRO A 212 -14.56 5.58 -11.55
N GLU A 213 -14.19 4.66 -10.67
CA GLU A 213 -15.10 3.93 -9.78
C GLU A 213 -14.53 3.91 -8.37
N ILE A 214 -15.37 3.66 -7.37
CA ILE A 214 -14.93 3.25 -6.03
C ILE A 214 -15.19 1.76 -5.91
N LYS A 215 -14.16 0.95 -5.67
CA LYS A 215 -14.33 -0.48 -5.36
C LYS A 215 -13.74 -0.80 -4.00
N ALA A 216 -14.54 -1.49 -3.18
CA ALA A 216 -14.14 -1.90 -1.85
C ALA A 216 -14.77 -3.24 -1.46
N THR A 217 -14.05 -4.06 -0.69
CA THR A 217 -14.56 -5.32 -0.11
C THR A 217 -14.60 -5.21 1.40
N LEU A 218 -15.80 -5.11 1.98
CA LEU A 218 -16.02 -5.14 3.43
C LEU A 218 -16.20 -6.58 3.92
N ARG A 219 -15.54 -6.94 5.03
CA ARG A 219 -15.76 -8.19 5.77
C ARG A 219 -16.03 -7.91 7.25
N THR A 220 -17.09 -8.51 7.78
CA THR A 220 -17.43 -8.48 9.21
C THR A 220 -17.55 -9.91 9.76
N PRO A 221 -17.24 -10.16 11.06
CA PRO A 221 -17.39 -11.49 11.64
C PRO A 221 -18.84 -11.99 11.59
N ALA A 222 -19.06 -13.20 11.08
CA ALA A 222 -20.40 -13.75 10.85
C ALA A 222 -21.22 -13.99 12.14
N LYS A 223 -20.57 -13.96 13.31
CA LYS A 223 -21.18 -14.09 14.64
C LYS A 223 -21.11 -12.80 15.47
N ALA A 224 -20.92 -11.64 14.83
CA ALA A 224 -21.10 -10.36 15.49
C ALA A 224 -22.59 -10.16 15.86
N THR A 225 -22.86 -9.69 17.08
CA THR A 225 -24.22 -9.38 17.55
C THR A 225 -24.46 -7.89 17.79
N GLU A 226 -23.41 -7.08 17.64
CA GLU A 226 -23.42 -5.62 17.62
C GLU A 226 -22.56 -5.15 16.43
N PRO A 227 -22.72 -3.90 15.92
CA PRO A 227 -21.90 -3.37 14.82
C PRO A 227 -20.42 -3.34 15.20
N VAL A 228 -19.53 -3.74 14.29
CA VAL A 228 -18.08 -3.87 14.60
C VAL A 228 -17.26 -2.66 14.12
N PRO A 229 -16.23 -2.23 14.86
CA PRO A 229 -15.19 -1.34 14.32
C PRO A 229 -14.64 -1.88 13.00
N VAL A 230 -14.29 -1.01 12.05
CA VAL A 230 -13.76 -1.44 10.74
C VAL A 230 -12.44 -0.75 10.46
N ILE A 231 -11.44 -1.51 10.02
CA ILE A 231 -10.20 -0.97 9.47
C ILE A 231 -10.32 -0.95 7.95
N ILE A 232 -10.25 0.25 7.37
CA ILE A 232 -10.16 0.44 5.93
C ILE A 232 -8.69 0.26 5.51
N PHE A 233 -8.45 -0.48 4.43
CA PHE A 233 -7.12 -0.77 3.90
C PHE A 233 -7.01 -0.31 2.45
N PHE A 234 -6.02 0.52 2.14
CA PHE A 234 -5.65 0.76 0.75
C PHE A 234 -5.00 -0.50 0.13
N GLY A 235 -5.59 -1.05 -0.92
CA GLY A 235 -5.01 -2.19 -1.65
C GLY A 235 -5.91 -2.74 -2.75
N GLY A 236 -5.30 -3.12 -3.88
CA GLY A 236 -5.94 -3.81 -5.00
C GLY A 236 -5.09 -4.98 -5.49
N PHE A 237 -5.76 -6.10 -5.76
CA PHE A 237 -5.27 -7.39 -6.31
C PHE A 237 -4.44 -8.32 -5.40
N GLY A 238 -4.89 -9.59 -5.30
CA GLY A 238 -4.36 -10.67 -4.46
C GLY A 238 -5.31 -11.05 -3.31
N ASN A 239 -5.07 -12.19 -2.62
CA ASN A 239 -5.84 -12.65 -1.45
C ASN A 239 -5.58 -11.80 -0.17
N VAL A 240 -5.48 -10.48 -0.32
CA VAL A 240 -5.22 -9.53 0.78
C VAL A 240 -6.39 -9.43 1.75
N ASN A 241 -7.61 -9.67 1.28
CA ASN A 241 -8.83 -9.71 2.10
C ASN A 241 -8.75 -10.79 3.19
N ASP A 242 -8.20 -11.97 2.88
CA ASP A 242 -8.02 -13.06 3.85
C ASP A 242 -6.95 -12.66 4.88
N MET A 243 -5.78 -12.22 4.41
CA MET A 243 -4.66 -11.80 5.26
C MET A 243 -5.03 -10.70 6.26
N TYR A 244 -5.79 -9.68 5.85
CA TYR A 244 -6.22 -8.61 6.75
C TYR A 244 -7.31 -9.08 7.71
N PHE A 245 -8.29 -9.87 7.25
CA PHE A 245 -9.36 -10.36 8.10
C PHE A 245 -8.88 -11.37 9.15
N GLU A 246 -7.98 -12.30 8.78
CA GLU A 246 -7.31 -13.21 9.73
C GLU A 246 -6.56 -12.46 10.83
N ARG A 247 -5.98 -11.29 10.49
CA ARG A 247 -5.15 -10.48 11.39
C ARG A 247 -5.97 -9.60 12.34
N SER A 248 -7.10 -9.06 11.87
CA SER A 248 -7.88 -8.04 12.60
C SER A 248 -9.21 -8.56 13.15
N GLY A 249 -9.79 -9.59 12.54
CA GLY A 249 -11.03 -10.26 12.96
C GLY A 249 -11.02 -10.78 14.39
N PRO A 250 -9.99 -11.54 14.83
CA PRO A 250 -9.86 -11.98 16.23
C PRO A 250 -9.89 -10.80 17.22
N GLU A 251 -9.20 -9.72 16.87
CA GLU A 251 -9.04 -8.50 17.68
C GLU A 251 -10.25 -7.56 17.66
N GLY A 252 -11.38 -7.97 17.04
CA GLY A 252 -12.66 -7.27 17.14
C GLY A 252 -13.00 -6.35 15.99
N TRP A 253 -12.22 -6.38 14.91
CA TRP A 253 -12.41 -5.51 13.75
C TRP A 253 -13.01 -6.27 12.56
N GLY A 254 -13.95 -5.63 11.87
CA GLY A 254 -14.13 -5.87 10.44
C GLY A 254 -13.00 -5.23 9.62
N THR A 255 -12.88 -5.61 8.36
CA THR A 255 -11.87 -5.07 7.44
C THR A 255 -12.54 -4.63 6.15
N CYS A 256 -12.14 -3.48 5.59
CA CYS A 256 -12.64 -3.00 4.32
C CYS A 256 -11.48 -2.65 3.40
N THR A 257 -11.16 -3.47 2.40
CA THR A 257 -10.15 -3.10 1.40
C THR A 257 -10.76 -2.13 0.40
N PHE A 258 -9.99 -1.17 -0.08
CA PHE A 258 -10.36 -0.16 -1.08
C PHE A 258 -9.28 -0.14 -2.16
N ASP A 259 -9.65 -0.30 -3.44
CA ASP A 259 -8.70 -0.26 -4.56
C ASP A 259 -8.56 1.17 -5.12
N PRO A 260 -7.48 1.91 -4.79
CA PRO A 260 -7.28 3.27 -5.26
C PRO A 260 -7.17 3.38 -6.78
N ASN A 261 -6.74 2.34 -7.50
CA ASN A 261 -6.46 2.42 -8.93
C ASN A 261 -7.74 2.49 -9.77
N THR A 262 -8.85 1.99 -9.24
CA THR A 262 -10.18 2.13 -9.86
C THR A 262 -10.67 3.57 -9.86
N LEU A 263 -10.23 4.35 -8.85
CA LEU A 263 -10.60 5.75 -8.68
C LEU A 263 -9.64 6.71 -9.39
N GLN A 264 -8.34 6.46 -9.24
CA GLN A 264 -7.26 7.22 -9.84
C GLN A 264 -5.98 6.35 -9.83
N PRO A 265 -5.42 5.96 -10.99
CA PRO A 265 -4.27 5.06 -11.03
C PRO A 265 -3.00 5.67 -10.44
N ASP A 266 -2.09 4.81 -10.00
CA ASP A 266 -0.77 5.15 -9.47
C ASP A 266 0.25 5.56 -10.57
N ASN A 267 -0.10 6.55 -11.41
CA ASN A 267 0.81 7.15 -12.39
C ASN A 267 0.39 8.56 -12.84
N GLY A 268 1.34 9.30 -13.44
CA GLY A 268 1.12 10.63 -14.02
C GLY A 268 0.25 10.63 -15.28
N ALA A 269 0.37 9.62 -16.15
CA ALA A 269 -0.43 9.51 -17.38
C ALA A 269 -1.95 9.56 -17.12
N GLY A 270 -2.39 9.00 -16.00
CA GLY A 270 -3.79 8.99 -15.58
C GLY A 270 -4.33 10.31 -15.03
N LEU A 271 -3.51 11.34 -14.78
CA LEU A 271 -3.94 12.60 -14.16
C LEU A 271 -4.93 13.40 -15.02
N THR A 272 -4.88 13.22 -16.34
CA THR A 272 -5.82 13.83 -17.31
C THR A 272 -7.04 12.93 -17.60
N SER A 273 -7.23 11.88 -16.79
CA SER A 273 -8.32 10.89 -16.87
C SER A 273 -8.81 10.53 -15.46
N TYR A 274 -9.71 9.56 -15.31
CA TYR A 274 -10.23 9.10 -14.02
C TYR A 274 -10.82 10.25 -13.18
N LEU A 275 -10.74 10.22 -11.83
CA LEU A 275 -11.36 11.25 -10.98
C LEU A 275 -10.75 12.65 -11.20
N ILE A 276 -9.42 12.75 -11.24
CA ILE A 276 -8.74 14.04 -11.39
C ILE A 276 -9.06 14.65 -12.76
N GLY A 277 -8.98 13.84 -13.82
CA GLY A 277 -9.35 14.26 -15.17
C GLY A 277 -10.83 14.55 -15.34
N LEU A 278 -11.72 13.83 -14.65
CA LEU A 278 -13.16 14.12 -14.64
C LEU A 278 -13.43 15.52 -14.08
N VAL A 279 -12.85 15.85 -12.92
CA VAL A 279 -13.03 17.17 -12.29
C VAL A 279 -12.39 18.28 -13.12
N ASN A 280 -11.21 18.05 -13.69
CA ASN A 280 -10.50 18.99 -14.56
C ASN A 280 -10.97 18.98 -16.03
N GLN A 281 -12.03 18.24 -16.37
CA GLN A 281 -12.59 18.11 -17.72
C GLN A 281 -11.54 17.73 -18.79
N GLY A 282 -10.64 16.82 -18.43
CA GLY A 282 -9.55 16.30 -19.26
C GLY A 282 -8.34 17.23 -19.41
N ASN A 283 -8.31 18.39 -18.76
CA ASN A 283 -7.19 19.35 -18.84
C ASN A 283 -5.99 18.94 -17.98
N TRP A 284 -4.83 19.55 -18.26
CA TRP A 284 -3.66 19.54 -17.38
C TRP A 284 -4.04 20.05 -15.98
N ARG A 285 -3.45 19.45 -14.93
CA ARG A 285 -3.60 19.97 -13.55
C ARG A 285 -2.98 21.35 -13.40
N LYS A 286 -3.56 22.20 -12.57
CA LYS A 286 -2.94 23.43 -12.07
C LYS A 286 -2.02 23.11 -10.88
N PRO A 287 -1.04 23.97 -10.53
CA PRO A 287 -0.07 23.64 -9.48
C PRO A 287 -0.64 23.43 -8.06
N THR A 288 -1.85 23.92 -7.77
CA THR A 288 -2.55 23.71 -6.47
C THR A 288 -3.57 22.58 -6.49
N ASP A 289 -3.83 21.96 -7.64
CA ASP A 289 -4.79 20.85 -7.74
C ASP A 289 -4.23 19.62 -7.03
N TRP A 290 -5.11 18.85 -6.39
CA TRP A 290 -4.78 17.58 -5.74
C TRP A 290 -3.93 16.63 -6.60
N GLY A 291 -3.03 15.91 -5.92
CA GLY A 291 -2.43 14.68 -6.43
C GLY A 291 -3.26 13.44 -6.07
N SER A 292 -2.82 12.28 -6.55
CA SER A 292 -3.50 11.00 -6.32
C SER A 292 -3.73 10.70 -4.83
N LEU A 293 -2.84 11.11 -3.91
CA LEU A 293 -3.04 10.86 -2.47
C LEU A 293 -4.30 11.53 -1.91
N VAL A 294 -4.60 12.76 -2.32
CA VAL A 294 -5.79 13.49 -1.87
C VAL A 294 -7.04 13.05 -2.67
N ALA A 295 -6.88 12.68 -3.94
CA ALA A 295 -7.95 12.03 -4.71
C ALA A 295 -8.38 10.68 -4.09
N TRP A 296 -7.43 9.87 -3.62
CA TRP A 296 -7.71 8.64 -2.87
C TRP A 296 -8.35 8.94 -1.51
N SER A 297 -7.91 9.99 -0.79
CA SER A 297 -8.59 10.47 0.42
C SER A 297 -10.06 10.82 0.17
N TRP A 298 -10.39 11.46 -0.95
CA TRP A 298 -11.78 11.72 -1.31
C TRP A 298 -12.57 10.43 -1.55
N GLY A 299 -11.94 9.43 -2.16
CA GLY A 299 -12.49 8.08 -2.30
C GLY A 299 -12.85 7.45 -0.96
N ILE A 300 -11.93 7.52 0.01
CA ILE A 300 -12.17 7.08 1.40
C ILE A 300 -13.32 7.88 2.02
N SER A 301 -13.38 9.20 1.85
CA SER A 301 -14.49 10.02 2.35
C SER A 301 -15.84 9.58 1.81
N ARG A 302 -15.95 9.24 0.51
CA ARG A 302 -17.18 8.72 -0.09
C ARG A 302 -17.51 7.32 0.41
N LEU A 303 -16.51 6.44 0.56
CA LEU A 303 -16.71 5.11 1.14
C LEU A 303 -17.20 5.19 2.58
N ILE A 304 -16.71 6.15 3.38
CA ILE A 304 -17.23 6.40 4.73
C ILE A 304 -18.69 6.85 4.69
N ASP A 305 -19.11 7.70 3.74
CA ASP A 305 -20.52 8.07 3.57
C ASP A 305 -21.43 6.84 3.36
N TYR A 306 -20.92 5.78 2.71
CA TYR A 306 -21.61 4.48 2.62
C TYR A 306 -21.55 3.70 3.94
N LEU A 307 -20.36 3.54 4.54
CA LEU A 307 -20.16 2.76 5.76
C LEU A 307 -20.94 3.31 6.98
N GLU A 308 -21.22 4.63 7.01
CA GLU A 308 -22.12 5.26 8.00
C GLU A 308 -23.58 4.79 7.89
N THR A 309 -23.97 4.18 6.76
CA THR A 309 -25.30 3.58 6.56
C THR A 309 -25.35 2.07 6.80
N ASP A 310 -24.19 1.40 6.91
CA ASP A 310 -24.11 -0.04 7.06
C ASP A 310 -24.31 -0.45 8.53
N LYS A 311 -25.45 -1.09 8.80
CA LYS A 311 -25.84 -1.55 10.14
C LYS A 311 -24.86 -2.52 10.81
N ASP A 312 -23.97 -3.16 10.06
CA ASP A 312 -22.99 -4.13 10.59
C ASP A 312 -21.68 -3.42 11.01
N VAL A 313 -21.56 -2.10 10.74
CA VAL A 313 -20.37 -1.28 10.93
C VAL A 313 -20.56 -0.27 12.06
N ASN A 314 -19.64 -0.26 13.03
CA ASN A 314 -19.53 0.81 14.02
C ASN A 314 -18.77 2.00 13.42
N ALA A 315 -19.48 2.86 12.70
CA ALA A 315 -18.91 4.02 12.02
C ALA A 315 -18.22 5.05 12.95
N LYS A 316 -18.37 4.93 14.28
CA LYS A 316 -17.61 5.76 15.24
C LYS A 316 -16.15 5.32 15.41
N ILE A 317 -15.80 4.10 14.98
CA ILE A 317 -14.45 3.54 15.09
C ILE A 317 -14.05 2.98 13.72
N LEU A 318 -13.80 3.90 12.79
CA LEU A 318 -13.23 3.60 11.48
C LEU A 318 -11.72 3.84 11.51
N GLY A 319 -10.94 2.75 11.42
CA GLY A 319 -9.49 2.82 11.22
C GLY A 319 -9.13 2.97 9.74
N LEU A 320 -7.94 3.47 9.45
CA LEU A 320 -7.37 3.49 8.10
C LEU A 320 -5.91 3.01 8.12
N SER A 321 -5.54 2.14 7.18
CA SER A 321 -4.20 1.57 7.06
C SER A 321 -3.77 1.38 5.60
N GLY A 322 -2.45 1.28 5.39
CA GLY A 322 -1.81 1.06 4.11
C GLY A 322 -0.29 1.09 4.25
N VAL A 323 0.42 0.40 3.35
CA VAL A 323 1.89 0.29 3.35
C VAL A 323 2.54 1.15 2.27
N SER A 324 3.72 1.70 2.55
CA SER A 324 4.55 2.41 1.58
C SER A 324 3.84 3.64 1.00
N ARG A 325 3.65 3.73 -0.32
CA ARG A 325 2.81 4.75 -0.98
C ARG A 325 1.39 4.83 -0.40
N TYR A 326 0.82 3.70 0.02
CA TYR A 326 -0.49 3.66 0.67
C TYR A 326 -0.41 4.04 2.16
N GLY A 327 0.76 3.94 2.77
CA GLY A 327 1.05 4.58 4.06
C GLY A 327 1.05 6.11 3.94
N LYS A 328 1.62 6.67 2.86
CA LYS A 328 1.49 8.11 2.54
C LYS A 328 0.01 8.48 2.39
N ALA A 329 -0.75 7.69 1.63
CA ALA A 329 -2.19 7.89 1.45
C ALA A 329 -2.97 7.83 2.78
N THR A 330 -2.59 6.94 3.69
CA THR A 330 -3.21 6.80 5.02
C THR A 330 -3.02 8.06 5.87
N ILE A 331 -1.80 8.61 5.96
CA ILE A 331 -1.57 9.82 6.78
C ILE A 331 -2.17 11.08 6.13
N VAL A 332 -2.19 11.17 4.78
CA VAL A 332 -2.89 12.24 4.06
C VAL A 332 -4.39 12.15 4.31
N ALA A 333 -5.00 10.98 4.11
CA ALA A 333 -6.42 10.81 4.35
C ALA A 333 -6.80 11.04 5.81
N MET A 334 -6.00 10.58 6.78
CA MET A 334 -6.17 10.90 8.19
C MET A 334 -6.21 12.42 8.44
N ALA A 335 -5.36 13.22 7.78
CA ALA A 335 -5.34 14.66 7.95
C ALA A 335 -6.53 15.40 7.29
N TYR A 336 -7.04 14.90 6.16
CA TYR A 336 -8.11 15.53 5.37
C TYR A 336 -9.53 15.07 5.75
N GLU A 337 -9.70 13.82 6.21
CA GLU A 337 -10.99 13.25 6.59
C GLU A 337 -11.08 13.10 8.13
N PRO A 338 -11.87 13.96 8.82
CA PRO A 338 -11.96 13.95 10.27
C PRO A 338 -12.70 12.74 10.85
N ARG A 339 -13.50 12.00 10.06
CA ARG A 339 -14.26 10.83 10.54
C ARG A 339 -13.43 9.57 10.74
N ILE A 340 -12.23 9.49 10.18
CA ILE A 340 -11.30 8.39 10.48
C ILE A 340 -10.88 8.52 11.95
N ALA A 341 -11.18 7.51 12.76
CA ALA A 341 -10.91 7.50 14.19
C ALA A 341 -9.44 7.22 14.52
N ILE A 342 -8.77 6.37 13.73
CA ILE A 342 -7.37 5.97 13.96
C ILE A 342 -6.63 5.66 12.67
N GLY A 343 -5.37 6.10 12.56
CA GLY A 343 -4.51 5.84 11.40
C GLY A 343 -3.34 4.90 11.70
N PHE A 344 -3.05 3.98 10.77
CA PHE A 344 -1.79 3.21 10.71
C PHE A 344 -1.09 3.39 9.35
N PRO A 345 -0.36 4.50 9.14
CA PRO A 345 0.48 4.70 7.95
C PRO A 345 1.75 3.81 8.01
N GLY A 346 1.65 2.61 7.42
CA GLY A 346 2.71 1.60 7.36
C GLY A 346 3.89 2.01 6.46
N ASP A 347 5.11 2.04 6.99
CA ASP A 347 6.38 2.35 6.29
C ASP A 347 6.27 3.52 5.28
N ALA A 348 5.51 4.56 5.63
CA ALA A 348 5.08 5.58 4.68
C ALA A 348 6.24 6.42 4.10
N GLY A 349 7.34 6.57 4.86
CA GLY A 349 8.57 7.22 4.41
C GLY A 349 8.39 8.68 4.01
N SER A 350 9.22 9.14 3.06
CA SER A 350 9.19 10.51 2.52
C SER A 350 7.79 10.88 2.01
N LEU A 351 7.41 12.15 2.10
CA LEU A 351 6.07 12.66 1.75
C LEU A 351 4.90 11.94 2.48
N GLY A 352 5.21 11.20 3.55
CA GLY A 352 4.26 10.57 4.44
C GLY A 352 4.61 10.90 5.88
N THR A 353 5.24 9.95 6.57
CA THR A 353 5.55 10.05 8.02
C THR A 353 7.00 10.43 8.32
N LYS A 354 7.92 10.41 7.34
CA LYS A 354 9.31 10.85 7.51
C LYS A 354 9.46 12.34 7.23
N MET A 355 10.18 13.05 8.11
CA MET A 355 10.61 14.44 7.88
C MET A 355 11.38 14.60 6.55
N ASN A 356 10.90 15.47 5.66
CA ASN A 356 11.43 15.68 4.31
C ASN A 356 12.72 16.50 4.32
N ARG A 357 12.92 17.39 5.30
CA ARG A 357 14.21 18.07 5.56
C ARG A 357 15.36 17.12 5.87
N ARG A 358 15.07 15.91 6.32
CA ARG A 358 16.09 14.91 6.63
C ARG A 358 16.46 14.18 5.33
N HIS A 359 17.61 14.52 4.75
CA HIS A 359 18.11 13.91 3.50
C HIS A 359 18.66 12.48 3.71
N TRP A 360 17.81 11.58 4.21
CA TRP A 360 18.06 10.15 4.44
C TRP A 360 16.95 9.30 3.80
N GLY A 361 17.31 8.11 3.30
CA GLY A 361 16.37 7.26 2.54
C GLY A 361 15.84 7.95 1.27
N GLN A 362 14.54 7.76 0.99
CA GLN A 362 13.81 8.50 -0.04
C GLN A 362 13.83 10.00 0.28
N ASP A 363 14.15 10.83 -0.69
CA ASP A 363 14.02 12.29 -0.59
C ASP A 363 12.75 12.79 -1.29
N LEU A 364 12.30 14.02 -0.99
CA LEU A 364 11.26 14.69 -1.78
C LEU A 364 11.66 14.77 -3.26
N GLU A 365 12.96 15.01 -3.53
CA GLU A 365 13.45 15.14 -4.90
C GLU A 365 13.44 13.82 -5.70
N ASN A 366 13.37 12.64 -5.05
CA ASN A 366 13.10 11.40 -5.76
C ASN A 366 11.68 11.41 -6.32
N SER A 367 10.74 11.87 -5.52
CA SER A 367 9.33 11.92 -5.92
C SER A 367 9.02 13.01 -6.94
N CYS A 368 10.00 13.85 -7.28
CA CYS A 368 9.95 14.71 -8.47
C CYS A 368 10.14 13.94 -9.79
N ASP A 369 10.51 12.66 -9.77
CA ASP A 369 10.56 11.85 -10.98
C ASP A 369 9.16 11.51 -11.54
N ALA A 370 9.09 11.18 -12.83
CA ALA A 370 7.86 10.83 -13.54
C ALA A 370 7.12 9.60 -12.97
N ASN A 371 7.80 8.80 -12.14
CA ASN A 371 7.23 7.63 -11.46
C ASN A 371 6.48 7.93 -10.15
N GLU A 372 6.53 9.16 -9.60
CA GLU A 372 6.03 9.44 -8.24
C GLU A 372 5.33 10.81 -8.06
N TYR A 373 5.64 11.82 -8.90
CA TYR A 373 5.14 13.20 -8.70
C TYR A 373 3.60 13.34 -8.70
N HIS A 374 2.90 12.38 -9.32
CA HIS A 374 1.44 12.35 -9.41
C HIS A 374 0.77 12.19 -8.05
N TRP A 375 1.47 11.68 -7.04
CA TRP A 375 1.00 11.63 -5.65
C TRP A 375 0.68 13.02 -5.08
N MET A 376 1.39 14.05 -5.54
CA MET A 376 1.46 15.38 -4.93
C MET A 376 0.78 16.45 -5.79
N ALA A 377 0.50 17.61 -5.22
CA ALA A 377 0.16 18.80 -5.99
C ALA A 377 1.42 19.38 -6.64
N GLY A 378 1.29 19.94 -7.84
CA GLY A 378 2.43 20.43 -8.62
C GLY A 378 3.35 21.39 -7.86
N ASN A 379 2.80 22.24 -6.98
CA ASN A 379 3.59 23.19 -6.19
C ASN A 379 4.71 22.55 -5.34
N PHE A 380 4.67 21.25 -5.04
CA PHE A 380 5.75 20.58 -4.27
C PHE A 380 7.12 20.66 -4.97
N PHE A 381 7.16 20.74 -6.31
CA PHE A 381 8.39 20.92 -7.09
C PHE A 381 9.20 22.18 -6.68
N LYS A 382 8.54 23.20 -6.10
CA LYS A 382 9.21 24.42 -5.62
C LYS A 382 10.23 24.15 -4.50
N TRP A 383 10.06 23.06 -3.77
CA TRP A 383 10.90 22.67 -2.63
C TRP A 383 12.04 21.73 -3.01
N ALA A 384 12.14 21.37 -4.30
CA ALA A 384 13.25 20.61 -4.85
C ALA A 384 14.36 21.51 -5.41
N GLY A 385 15.59 21.02 -5.36
CA GLY A 385 16.78 21.71 -5.82
C GLY A 385 17.55 22.44 -4.72
N GLU A 386 18.69 22.98 -5.13
CA GLU A 386 19.60 23.78 -4.30
C GLU A 386 18.86 25.01 -3.74
N LEU A 387 19.03 25.31 -2.44
CA LEU A 387 18.56 26.58 -1.88
C LEU A 387 19.47 27.75 -2.27
N ILE A 388 20.76 27.48 -2.43
CA ILE A 388 21.77 28.43 -2.89
C ILE A 388 22.36 27.88 -4.18
N PRO A 389 22.16 28.54 -5.34
CA PRO A 389 22.65 28.04 -6.63
C PRO A 389 24.15 27.72 -6.62
N GLY A 390 24.51 26.54 -7.12
CA GLY A 390 25.87 26.01 -7.13
C GLY A 390 26.32 25.37 -5.81
N GLN A 391 25.47 25.27 -4.78
CA GLN A 391 25.76 24.58 -3.53
C GLN A 391 24.92 23.32 -3.37
N TYR A 392 25.59 22.18 -3.17
CA TYR A 392 24.94 20.88 -3.01
C TYR A 392 23.92 20.83 -1.87
N LEU A 393 24.27 21.43 -0.73
CA LEU A 393 23.40 21.68 0.43
C LEU A 393 23.58 23.14 0.87
N PRO A 394 22.56 23.79 1.48
CA PRO A 394 21.23 23.26 1.80
C PRO A 394 20.28 23.16 0.58
N ARG A 395 19.20 22.37 0.71
CA ARG A 395 18.12 22.23 -0.29
C ARG A 395 16.92 23.11 0.02
N LYS A 396 16.07 23.41 -0.97
CA LYS A 396 14.93 24.32 -0.80
C LYS A 396 13.87 23.83 0.21
N ILE A 397 13.78 22.53 0.48
CA ILE A 397 12.87 21.96 1.49
C ILE A 397 13.01 22.59 2.87
N GLU A 398 14.19 23.11 3.24
CA GLU A 398 14.39 23.87 4.48
C GLU A 398 13.44 25.08 4.61
N LYS A 399 13.04 25.67 3.48
CA LYS A 399 12.12 26.82 3.41
C LYS A 399 10.64 26.44 3.22
N CYS A 400 10.31 25.16 3.07
CA CYS A 400 8.91 24.74 2.98
C CYS A 400 8.18 25.03 4.31
N PRO A 401 7.01 25.69 4.31
CA PRO A 401 6.32 26.06 5.56
C PRO A 401 5.75 24.87 6.35
N VAL A 402 5.83 23.66 5.80
CA VAL A 402 5.30 22.40 6.37
C VAL A 402 6.32 21.26 6.27
N ASP A 403 6.11 20.22 7.07
CA ASP A 403 6.82 18.95 7.00
C ASP A 403 5.93 17.79 7.52
N ALA A 404 6.46 16.57 7.61
CA ALA A 404 5.71 15.39 8.07
C ALA A 404 5.09 15.56 9.47
N HIS A 405 5.76 16.26 10.40
CA HIS A 405 5.18 16.55 11.72
C HIS A 405 4.07 17.61 11.67
N SER A 406 4.06 18.48 10.65
CA SER A 406 2.92 19.37 10.37
C SER A 406 1.69 18.57 9.88
N LEU A 407 1.89 17.57 9.01
CA LEU A 407 0.81 16.69 8.55
C LEU A 407 0.25 15.83 9.70
N LEU A 408 1.12 15.21 10.50
CA LEU A 408 0.71 14.45 11.68
C LEU A 408 -0.04 15.33 12.70
N ALA A 409 0.36 16.59 12.87
CA ALA A 409 -0.36 17.52 13.73
C ALA A 409 -1.78 17.85 13.24
N LEU A 410 -2.08 17.80 11.93
CA LEU A 410 -3.45 17.96 11.43
C LEU A 410 -4.37 16.79 11.80
N CYS A 411 -3.80 15.63 12.18
CA CYS A 411 -4.55 14.47 12.66
C CYS A 411 -5.02 14.63 14.11
N ALA A 412 -4.31 15.42 14.92
CA ALA A 412 -4.59 15.65 16.33
C ALA A 412 -6.04 16.17 16.55
N PRO A 413 -6.72 15.76 17.64
CA PRO A 413 -6.23 14.93 18.75
C PRO A 413 -6.24 13.41 18.47
N ARG A 414 -6.70 12.97 17.30
CA ARG A 414 -6.97 11.54 17.04
C ARG A 414 -5.70 10.69 17.02
N PRO A 415 -5.78 9.41 17.45
CA PRO A 415 -4.65 8.52 17.53
C PRO A 415 -4.07 8.13 16.16
N VAL A 416 -2.74 8.10 16.08
CA VAL A 416 -2.00 7.63 14.89
C VAL A 416 -0.84 6.75 15.34
N PHE A 417 -0.74 5.55 14.77
CA PHE A 417 0.33 4.59 15.01
C PHE A 417 1.24 4.50 13.79
N MET A 418 2.51 4.85 13.93
CA MET A 418 3.49 4.78 12.84
C MET A 418 4.48 3.63 13.06
N ASN A 419 5.11 3.13 12.00
CA ASN A 419 6.15 2.11 12.12
C ASN A 419 7.36 2.38 11.23
N GLY A 420 8.33 1.45 11.30
CA GLY A 420 9.23 1.18 10.19
C GLY A 420 9.90 -0.19 10.33
N GLY A 421 10.46 -0.72 9.24
CA GLY A 421 11.36 -1.88 9.27
C GLY A 421 12.81 -1.50 9.60
N SER A 422 13.47 -2.26 10.48
CA SER A 422 14.88 -2.03 10.88
C SER A 422 15.89 -1.99 9.74
N THR A 423 15.61 -2.64 8.60
CA THR A 423 16.46 -2.59 7.39
C THR A 423 15.90 -1.65 6.32
N SER A 424 14.69 -1.10 6.49
CA SER A 424 14.02 -0.22 5.53
C SER A 424 14.60 1.20 5.53
N SER A 425 15.89 1.31 5.18
CA SER A 425 16.66 2.56 5.11
C SER A 425 15.99 3.61 4.22
N TRP A 426 15.33 3.19 3.13
CA TRP A 426 14.55 4.04 2.24
C TRP A 426 13.37 4.77 2.93
N ALA A 427 12.74 4.14 3.91
CA ALA A 427 11.63 4.74 4.66
C ALA A 427 12.09 5.62 5.84
N ASP A 428 13.39 5.56 6.21
CA ASP A 428 14.00 6.31 7.31
C ASP A 428 13.19 6.24 8.64
N PRO A 429 13.15 5.07 9.31
CA PRO A 429 12.37 4.91 10.55
C PRO A 429 12.78 5.89 11.66
N PHE A 430 14.04 6.33 11.70
CA PHE A 430 14.45 7.38 12.64
C PHE A 430 13.83 8.74 12.31
N GLY A 431 13.72 9.11 11.03
CA GLY A 431 12.96 10.28 10.59
C GLY A 431 11.47 10.19 10.97
N VAL A 432 10.88 9.00 10.93
CA VAL A 432 9.49 8.76 11.40
C VAL A 432 9.37 8.91 12.93
N PHE A 433 10.36 8.43 13.70
CA PHE A 433 10.42 8.65 15.15
C PHE A 433 10.53 10.15 15.49
N LEU A 434 11.35 10.91 14.76
CA LEU A 434 11.46 12.36 14.93
C LEU A 434 10.16 13.09 14.57
N THR A 435 9.40 12.63 13.57
CA THR A 435 8.06 13.15 13.28
C THR A 435 7.12 13.02 14.48
N ALA A 436 7.12 11.87 15.17
CA ALA A 436 6.32 11.64 16.37
C ALA A 436 6.69 12.63 17.50
N VAL A 437 7.98 12.81 17.76
CA VAL A 437 8.50 13.78 18.75
C VAL A 437 8.06 15.21 18.42
N ASN A 438 8.25 15.65 17.17
CA ASN A 438 8.01 17.04 16.77
C ASN A 438 6.51 17.39 16.59
N ALA A 439 5.62 16.41 16.37
CA ALA A 439 4.17 16.64 16.34
C ALA A 439 3.53 16.72 17.75
N SER A 440 4.19 16.13 18.75
CA SER A 440 3.66 16.00 20.11
C SER A 440 3.26 17.30 20.83
N PRO A 441 3.89 18.48 20.61
CA PRO A 441 3.43 19.73 21.22
C PRO A 441 1.98 20.08 20.88
N VAL A 442 1.53 19.76 19.66
CA VAL A 442 0.14 20.00 19.22
C VAL A 442 -0.85 19.06 19.89
N TYR A 443 -0.48 17.80 20.12
CA TYR A 443 -1.31 16.90 20.90
C TYR A 443 -1.44 17.42 22.35
N ARG A 444 -0.34 17.85 22.97
CA ARG A 444 -0.34 18.36 24.36
C ARG A 444 -1.18 19.61 24.59
N ILE A 445 -1.13 20.59 23.67
CA ILE A 445 -1.99 21.79 23.77
C ILE A 445 -3.48 21.46 23.58
N LEU A 446 -3.80 20.32 22.97
CA LEU A 446 -5.17 19.78 22.80
C LEU A 446 -5.60 18.81 23.92
N GLY A 447 -4.81 18.67 25.00
CA GLY A 447 -5.10 17.78 26.13
C GLY A 447 -4.65 16.34 25.95
N GLU A 448 -4.05 15.98 24.81
CA GLU A 448 -3.56 14.65 24.50
C GLU A 448 -2.10 14.43 24.90
N LYS A 449 -1.71 13.17 25.12
CA LYS A 449 -0.34 12.84 25.55
C LYS A 449 0.72 13.08 24.47
N GLY A 450 0.33 13.00 23.19
CA GLY A 450 1.27 12.99 22.07
C GLY A 450 2.11 11.70 22.06
N PHE A 451 3.37 11.79 21.66
CA PHE A 451 4.32 10.67 21.69
C PHE A 451 5.02 10.58 23.05
N ILE A 452 5.00 9.40 23.66
CA ILE A 452 5.64 9.12 24.96
C ILE A 452 6.82 8.17 24.74
N THR A 453 8.03 8.65 25.02
CA THR A 453 9.27 7.88 24.96
C THR A 453 10.28 8.40 25.99
N PRO A 454 10.96 7.52 26.76
CA PRO A 454 12.16 7.90 27.52
C PRO A 454 13.43 7.89 26.65
N ASP A 455 13.39 7.21 25.50
CA ASP A 455 14.51 7.03 24.60
C ASP A 455 14.62 8.20 23.62
N ARG A 456 15.86 8.59 23.29
CA ARG A 456 16.16 9.63 22.29
C ARG A 456 16.24 9.08 20.85
N ILE A 457 16.30 7.76 20.71
CA ILE A 457 16.39 7.03 19.45
C ILE A 457 15.47 5.80 19.53
N PRO A 458 14.93 5.31 18.40
CA PRO A 458 14.05 4.16 18.40
C PRO A 458 14.81 2.87 18.76
N VAL A 459 14.15 2.00 19.53
CA VAL A 459 14.66 0.69 19.95
C VAL A 459 13.92 -0.38 19.17
N ILE A 460 14.66 -1.31 18.56
CA ILE A 460 14.08 -2.37 17.72
C ILE A 460 13.16 -3.27 18.55
N ASP A 461 12.00 -3.56 17.96
CA ASP A 461 10.88 -4.33 18.50
C ASP A 461 10.16 -3.77 19.74
N LYS A 462 10.60 -2.63 20.29
CA LYS A 462 9.93 -1.91 21.40
C LYS A 462 8.72 -1.14 20.88
N ALA A 463 7.54 -1.43 21.44
CA ALA A 463 6.31 -0.70 21.18
C ALA A 463 6.24 0.56 22.07
N TYR A 464 6.10 1.74 21.46
CA TYR A 464 5.88 3.01 22.15
C TYR A 464 4.40 3.40 21.98
N ILE A 465 3.56 3.00 22.93
CA ILE A 465 2.09 3.00 22.80
C ILE A 465 1.36 3.58 24.04
N ASP A 466 2.08 4.29 24.91
CA ASP A 466 1.53 4.92 26.13
C ASP A 466 0.88 6.28 25.88
N GLY A 467 1.08 6.83 24.68
CA GLY A 467 0.58 8.12 24.23
C GLY A 467 -0.55 8.03 23.20
N THR A 468 -0.87 9.17 22.59
CA THR A 468 -1.85 9.33 21.51
C THR A 468 -1.19 9.27 20.13
N ILE A 469 0.14 9.44 20.07
CA ILE A 469 0.95 9.01 18.92
C ILE A 469 1.63 7.70 19.32
N GLY A 470 1.43 6.65 18.53
CA GLY A 470 2.10 5.36 18.66
C GLY A 470 3.27 5.23 17.69
N TYR A 471 4.33 4.53 18.10
CA TYR A 471 5.44 4.18 17.21
C TYR A 471 6.01 2.80 17.52
N ARG A 472 6.40 2.04 16.49
CA ARG A 472 7.24 0.84 16.63
C ARG A 472 8.12 0.60 15.41
N VAL A 473 9.43 0.48 15.60
CA VAL A 473 10.32 -0.11 14.58
C VAL A 473 10.46 -1.60 14.86
N HIS A 474 10.21 -2.46 13.87
CA HIS A 474 10.32 -3.90 14.02
C HIS A 474 11.63 -4.45 13.44
N LYS A 475 12.06 -5.63 13.85
CA LYS A 475 13.10 -6.36 13.14
C LYS A 475 12.57 -6.87 11.80
N GLY A 476 13.18 -6.42 10.70
CA GLY A 476 12.80 -6.80 9.33
C GLY A 476 12.91 -5.64 8.32
N GLY A 477 12.47 -5.92 7.08
CA GLY A 477 12.43 -4.96 5.98
C GLY A 477 11.09 -4.22 5.86
N HIS A 478 10.80 -3.69 4.68
CA HIS A 478 9.68 -2.79 4.39
C HIS A 478 8.30 -3.47 4.50
N THR A 479 7.70 -3.53 5.70
CA THR A 479 6.37 -4.13 5.93
C THR A 479 5.73 -3.70 7.26
N ASP A 480 4.42 -3.50 7.26
CA ASP A 480 3.62 -3.27 8.46
C ASP A 480 3.41 -4.54 9.32
N ALA A 481 3.52 -5.74 8.72
CA ALA A 481 2.96 -6.98 9.26
C ALA A 481 3.36 -7.29 10.72
N PRO A 482 4.64 -7.14 11.14
CA PRO A 482 5.05 -7.44 12.51
C PRO A 482 4.56 -6.44 13.58
N ASN A 483 3.93 -5.33 13.19
CA ASN A 483 3.49 -4.28 14.12
C ASN A 483 2.01 -4.34 14.47
N TRP A 484 1.21 -5.15 13.78
CA TRP A 484 -0.22 -5.25 14.03
C TRP A 484 -0.61 -5.64 15.46
N PRO A 485 0.08 -6.56 16.16
CA PRO A 485 -0.19 -6.80 17.57
C PRO A 485 -0.05 -5.53 18.44
N ALA A 486 0.98 -4.72 18.18
CA ALA A 486 1.19 -3.45 18.88
C ALA A 486 0.17 -2.37 18.45
N PHE A 487 -0.28 -2.38 17.20
CA PHE A 487 -1.37 -1.52 16.73
C PHE A 487 -2.70 -1.85 17.44
N HIS A 488 -3.06 -3.13 17.57
CA HIS A 488 -4.29 -3.53 18.25
C HIS A 488 -4.23 -3.21 19.75
N GLU A 489 -3.09 -3.42 20.42
CA GLU A 489 -2.91 -2.97 21.81
C GLU A 489 -3.01 -1.45 21.95
N PHE A 490 -2.41 -0.69 21.02
CA PHE A 490 -2.53 0.76 20.97
C PHE A 490 -3.99 1.21 20.77
N ALA A 491 -4.71 0.61 19.82
CA ALA A 491 -6.11 0.96 19.58
C ALA A 491 -7.02 0.63 20.77
N ALA A 492 -6.77 -0.49 21.47
CA ALA A 492 -7.51 -0.87 22.68
C ALA A 492 -7.28 0.07 23.88
N ARG A 493 -6.26 0.94 23.84
CA ARG A 493 -6.03 2.01 24.83
C ARG A 493 -6.84 3.29 24.54
N HIS A 494 -7.33 3.45 23.31
CA HIS A 494 -8.09 4.61 22.85
C HIS A 494 -9.59 4.31 22.62
N PHE A 495 -9.94 3.06 22.34
CA PHE A 495 -11.29 2.65 21.98
C PHE A 495 -11.74 1.39 22.73
N ASP A 496 -13.02 1.36 23.11
CA ASP A 496 -13.65 0.23 23.79
C ASP A 496 -14.05 -0.87 22.78
N ILE A 497 -13.07 -1.64 22.32
CA ILE A 497 -13.22 -2.69 21.30
C ILE A 497 -13.29 -4.05 21.98
N THR A 498 -14.41 -4.76 21.85
CA THR A 498 -14.54 -6.10 22.48
C THR A 498 -13.68 -7.15 21.77
N THR A 499 -12.73 -7.73 22.49
CA THR A 499 -11.97 -8.91 22.04
C THR A 499 -12.56 -10.19 22.62
N LEU A 500 -12.64 -11.24 21.82
CA LEU A 500 -12.97 -12.59 22.27
C LEU A 500 -12.28 -13.60 21.35
N VAL A 501 -11.33 -14.36 21.88
CA VAL A 501 -10.53 -15.34 21.13
C VAL A 501 -10.37 -16.63 21.94
N SER A 502 -10.90 -17.72 21.42
CA SER A 502 -10.58 -19.10 21.82
C SER A 502 -9.29 -19.54 21.14
N SER A 503 -8.43 -20.28 21.87
CA SER A 503 -7.20 -20.86 21.32
C SER A 503 -7.44 -22.00 20.31
N VAL A 504 -8.67 -22.50 20.18
CA VAL A 504 -9.08 -23.55 19.24
C VAL A 504 -10.48 -23.29 18.67
N SER A 505 -10.76 -23.85 17.50
CA SER A 505 -12.10 -23.96 16.89
C SER A 505 -12.81 -25.28 17.26
N SER A 506 -12.05 -26.31 17.61
CA SER A 506 -12.58 -27.63 17.98
C SER A 506 -11.63 -28.42 18.89
N LEU A 507 -12.15 -29.48 19.51
CA LEU A 507 -11.41 -30.45 20.32
C LEU A 507 -11.89 -31.87 19.99
N THR A 508 -10.99 -32.85 20.06
CA THR A 508 -11.31 -34.27 19.91
C THR A 508 -10.98 -35.03 21.20
N LEU A 509 -11.98 -35.73 21.75
CA LEU A 509 -11.86 -36.51 22.99
C LEU A 509 -11.97 -38.02 22.70
N PRO A 510 -11.19 -38.89 23.39
CA PRO A 510 -11.41 -40.33 23.39
C PRO A 510 -12.80 -40.76 23.89
N ALA A 511 -13.22 -41.98 23.54
CA ALA A 511 -14.48 -42.56 24.00
C ALA A 511 -14.52 -42.90 25.51
N LYS A 512 -13.35 -42.90 26.18
CA LYS A 512 -13.20 -43.27 27.59
C LYS A 512 -13.85 -42.23 28.52
N GLU A 513 -14.45 -42.70 29.60
CA GLU A 513 -14.89 -41.85 30.71
C GLU A 513 -13.75 -41.01 31.28
N GLY A 514 -14.06 -39.76 31.65
CA GLY A 514 -13.10 -38.83 32.22
C GLY A 514 -12.08 -38.31 31.21
N SER A 515 -12.25 -38.60 29.92
CA SER A 515 -11.45 -38.00 28.86
C SER A 515 -11.65 -36.48 28.85
N SER A 516 -10.55 -35.74 28.82
CA SER A 516 -10.57 -34.29 28.93
C SER A 516 -9.56 -33.62 28.02
N ALA A 517 -9.89 -32.41 27.60
CA ALA A 517 -8.99 -31.50 26.89
C ALA A 517 -9.26 -30.06 27.35
N SER A 518 -8.31 -29.17 27.11
CA SER A 518 -8.41 -27.77 27.55
C SER A 518 -8.11 -26.80 26.43
N PHE A 519 -8.70 -25.61 26.52
CA PHE A 519 -8.44 -24.48 25.63
C PHE A 519 -8.44 -23.18 26.43
N THR A 520 -7.73 -22.16 25.94
CA THR A 520 -7.68 -20.84 26.56
C THR A 520 -8.69 -19.92 25.89
N ILE A 521 -9.44 -19.16 26.69
CA ILE A 521 -10.21 -18.00 26.23
C ILE A 521 -9.41 -16.76 26.59
N LYS A 522 -9.29 -15.82 25.66
CA LYS A 522 -8.78 -14.46 25.89
C LYS A 522 -9.86 -13.44 25.55
N SER A 523 -10.13 -12.51 26.45
CA SER A 523 -11.06 -11.40 26.23
C SER A 523 -10.69 -10.22 27.13
N ASN A 524 -11.00 -9.00 26.70
CA ASN A 524 -10.97 -7.81 27.55
C ASN A 524 -12.30 -7.55 28.30
N ARG A 525 -13.27 -8.47 28.19
CA ARG A 525 -14.58 -8.40 28.86
C ARG A 525 -14.78 -9.59 29.79
N LYS A 526 -15.88 -9.54 30.56
CA LYS A 526 -16.47 -10.75 31.14
C LYS A 526 -17.09 -11.61 30.04
N TRP A 527 -17.03 -12.91 30.21
CA TRP A 527 -17.60 -13.88 29.28
C TRP A 527 -18.20 -15.07 30.01
N GLU A 528 -19.09 -15.78 29.33
CA GLU A 528 -19.74 -16.99 29.78
C GLU A 528 -19.51 -18.14 28.79
N VAL A 529 -19.57 -19.37 29.30
CA VAL A 529 -19.44 -20.61 28.55
C VAL A 529 -20.71 -21.43 28.73
N ILE A 530 -21.44 -21.55 27.63
CA ILE A 530 -22.70 -22.29 27.53
C ILE A 530 -22.39 -23.66 26.93
N ASN A 531 -22.77 -24.70 27.65
CA ASN A 531 -22.86 -26.06 27.15
C ASN A 531 -24.20 -26.67 27.56
N THR A 532 -24.87 -27.27 26.58
CA THR A 532 -26.17 -27.95 26.70
C THR A 532 -26.07 -29.47 26.66
N ALA A 533 -24.89 -30.04 26.34
CA ALA A 533 -24.68 -31.48 26.35
C ALA A 533 -24.50 -32.02 27.78
N ASP A 534 -25.36 -32.95 28.16
CA ASP A 534 -25.37 -33.67 29.44
C ASP A 534 -24.10 -34.52 29.67
N TRP A 535 -23.58 -35.12 28.60
CA TRP A 535 -22.39 -35.96 28.62
C TRP A 535 -21.07 -35.18 28.74
N LEU A 536 -21.09 -33.84 28.65
CA LEU A 536 -19.90 -32.99 28.69
C LEU A 536 -19.94 -32.06 29.91
N LYS A 537 -18.94 -32.16 30.78
CA LYS A 537 -18.74 -31.27 31.94
C LYS A 537 -17.70 -30.21 31.61
N ILE A 538 -17.82 -29.05 32.24
CA ILE A 538 -16.89 -27.92 32.09
C ILE A 538 -16.48 -27.43 33.49
N ASN A 539 -15.19 -27.17 33.69
CA ASN A 539 -14.61 -26.74 34.98
C ASN A 539 -15.08 -25.34 35.43
N SER A 540 -15.20 -24.40 34.49
CA SER A 540 -15.63 -23.01 34.73
C SER A 540 -16.66 -22.59 33.68
N ARG A 541 -17.67 -21.81 34.11
CA ARG A 541 -18.77 -21.33 33.23
C ARG A 541 -18.71 -19.83 32.96
N SER A 542 -17.90 -19.06 33.66
CA SER A 542 -17.73 -17.63 33.43
C SER A 542 -16.47 -17.11 34.08
N SER A 543 -15.83 -16.13 33.46
CA SER A 543 -14.63 -15.47 33.99
C SER A 543 -14.51 -14.05 33.42
N GLY A 544 -13.43 -13.36 33.76
CA GLY A 544 -13.03 -12.10 33.14
C GLY A 544 -11.55 -12.14 32.78
N GLY A 545 -11.19 -11.51 31.65
CA GLY A 545 -9.81 -11.59 31.17
C GLY A 545 -9.53 -12.90 30.42
N SER A 546 -8.36 -13.48 30.67
CA SER A 546 -7.94 -14.76 30.07
C SER A 546 -8.01 -15.91 31.07
N ASP A 547 -8.55 -17.05 30.67
CA ASP A 547 -8.72 -18.23 31.52
C ASP A 547 -8.64 -19.53 30.70
N THR A 548 -8.45 -20.68 31.36
CA THR A 548 -8.37 -22.00 30.73
C THR A 548 -9.60 -22.83 31.06
N ILE A 549 -10.36 -23.15 30.01
CA ILE A 549 -11.51 -24.03 30.08
C ILE A 549 -11.06 -25.47 29.83
N THR A 550 -11.39 -26.35 30.76
CA THR A 550 -11.24 -27.80 30.63
C THR A 550 -12.62 -28.41 30.44
N VAL A 551 -12.78 -29.15 29.35
CA VAL A 551 -13.97 -29.97 29.07
C VAL A 551 -13.66 -31.43 29.40
N THR A 552 -14.59 -32.12 30.06
CA THR A 552 -14.45 -33.52 30.48
C THR A 552 -15.69 -34.32 30.10
N ALA A 553 -15.52 -35.41 29.36
CA ALA A 553 -16.62 -36.20 28.82
C ALA A 553 -16.90 -37.48 29.63
N ALA A 554 -18.18 -37.83 29.74
CA ALA A 554 -18.63 -39.17 30.11
C ALA A 554 -18.23 -40.20 29.04
N ALA A 555 -18.27 -41.50 29.36
CA ALA A 555 -18.01 -42.55 28.37
C ALA A 555 -18.94 -42.44 27.15
N ASN A 556 -18.40 -42.67 25.95
CA ASN A 556 -19.19 -42.92 24.76
C ASN A 556 -19.17 -44.41 24.41
N THR A 557 -20.14 -45.14 24.95
CA THR A 557 -20.35 -46.58 24.70
C THR A 557 -21.10 -46.86 23.39
N GLN A 558 -21.52 -45.82 22.67
CA GLN A 558 -22.23 -45.96 21.39
C GLN A 558 -21.29 -46.45 20.28
N GLY A 559 -21.90 -46.95 19.21
CA GLY A 559 -21.19 -47.35 17.98
C GLY A 559 -20.72 -46.16 17.14
N THR A 560 -21.26 -44.96 17.36
CA THR A 560 -20.99 -43.72 16.62
C THR A 560 -20.31 -42.66 17.47
N GLY A 561 -19.55 -41.77 16.83
CA GLY A 561 -19.03 -40.55 17.46
C GLY A 561 -20.16 -39.54 17.72
N ARG A 562 -19.97 -38.69 18.73
CA ARG A 562 -20.95 -37.65 19.11
C ARG A 562 -20.27 -36.29 19.29
N SER A 563 -20.99 -35.21 19.03
CA SER A 563 -20.45 -33.84 19.13
C SER A 563 -21.31 -32.95 20.03
N ALA A 564 -20.67 -31.98 20.67
CA ALA A 564 -21.31 -30.89 21.40
C ALA A 564 -20.68 -29.57 20.95
N VAL A 565 -21.47 -28.50 20.89
CA VAL A 565 -20.96 -27.14 20.65
C VAL A 565 -20.90 -26.40 21.98
N VAL A 566 -19.69 -26.05 22.39
CA VAL A 566 -19.46 -25.17 23.54
C VAL A 566 -19.46 -23.74 23.00
N THR A 567 -20.43 -22.93 23.43
CA THR A 567 -20.59 -21.55 22.99
C THR A 567 -20.02 -20.60 24.03
N ILE A 568 -19.16 -19.69 23.59
CA ILE A 568 -18.48 -18.70 24.41
C ILE A 568 -19.08 -17.34 24.05
N LYS A 569 -19.71 -16.66 25.01
CA LYS A 569 -20.37 -15.37 24.78
C LYS A 569 -19.71 -14.25 25.56
N THR A 570 -19.60 -13.09 24.93
CA THR A 570 -19.42 -11.80 25.59
C THR A 570 -20.32 -10.77 24.92
N LYS A 571 -20.35 -9.53 25.45
CA LYS A 571 -21.16 -8.46 24.86
C LYS A 571 -20.72 -8.18 23.40
N GLY A 572 -21.66 -8.31 22.46
CA GLY A 572 -21.44 -8.03 21.03
C GLY A 572 -20.72 -9.13 20.24
N ARG A 573 -20.19 -10.19 20.89
CA ARG A 573 -19.40 -11.24 20.22
C ARG A 573 -19.65 -12.63 20.77
N GLU A 574 -19.73 -13.59 19.86
CA GLU A 574 -19.82 -15.03 20.16
C GLU A 574 -18.71 -15.80 19.44
N GLN A 575 -18.14 -16.80 20.12
CA GLN A 575 -17.29 -17.83 19.52
C GLN A 575 -17.78 -19.22 19.93
N THR A 576 -17.36 -20.24 19.18
CA THR A 576 -17.75 -21.63 19.42
C THR A 576 -16.55 -22.56 19.38
N VAL A 577 -16.57 -23.58 20.22
CA VAL A 577 -15.64 -24.73 20.19
C VAL A 577 -16.46 -26.01 20.02
N THR A 578 -16.28 -26.69 18.89
CA THR A 578 -16.92 -27.98 18.65
C THR A 578 -16.13 -29.09 19.36
N VAL A 579 -16.72 -29.76 20.33
CA VAL A 579 -16.12 -30.88 21.06
C VAL A 579 -16.65 -32.18 20.46
N ASN A 580 -15.80 -32.90 19.72
CA ASN A 580 -16.08 -34.19 19.10
C ASN A 580 -15.58 -35.31 20.01
N GLN A 581 -16.43 -36.26 20.40
CA GLN A 581 -16.03 -37.44 21.15
C GLN A 581 -16.06 -38.70 20.28
N ALA A 582 -14.95 -39.43 20.32
CA ALA A 582 -14.77 -40.70 19.62
C ALA A 582 -15.79 -41.76 20.05
N SER A 583 -16.01 -42.73 19.16
CA SER A 583 -16.77 -43.95 19.42
C SER A 583 -15.90 -45.00 20.11
N SER A 584 -16.51 -45.86 20.92
CA SER A 584 -15.87 -47.08 21.43
C SER A 584 -15.58 -48.13 20.34
N ARG A 585 -16.25 -48.02 19.19
CA ARG A 585 -16.11 -48.90 18.01
C ARG A 585 -15.70 -48.06 16.80
N ALA A 586 -14.43 -47.65 16.78
CA ALA A 586 -13.91 -46.71 15.81
C ALA A 586 -13.52 -47.36 14.47
N GLY A 587 -14.04 -46.82 13.36
CA GLY A 587 -13.56 -47.04 12.00
C GLY A 587 -13.25 -45.70 11.32
N LEU A 588 -12.24 -45.69 10.43
CA LEU A 588 -11.88 -44.53 9.62
C LEU A 588 -11.45 -44.99 8.22
N GLY A 589 -11.97 -44.32 7.21
CA GLY A 589 -11.63 -44.46 5.81
C GLY A 589 -12.00 -43.18 5.05
N ILE A 590 -11.71 -43.17 3.76
CA ILE A 590 -12.07 -42.08 2.85
C ILE A 590 -12.46 -42.64 1.49
N LYS A 591 -13.38 -41.95 0.82
CA LYS A 591 -13.85 -42.25 -0.54
C LYS A 591 -13.89 -40.96 -1.36
N SER A 592 -13.56 -41.05 -2.64
CA SER A 592 -13.94 -40.04 -3.65
C SER A 592 -13.90 -40.72 -5.00
N ASP A 593 -14.94 -40.53 -5.80
CA ASP A 593 -15.00 -41.06 -7.16
C ASP A 593 -14.04 -40.29 -8.11
N LYS A 594 -13.36 -39.25 -7.60
CA LYS A 594 -12.33 -38.45 -8.30
C LYS A 594 -10.89 -38.74 -7.88
N PHE A 595 -10.63 -39.72 -7.01
CA PHE A 595 -9.25 -40.05 -6.64
C PHE A 595 -8.44 -40.64 -7.81
N THR A 596 -7.30 -40.04 -8.13
CA THR A 596 -6.32 -40.56 -9.07
C THR A 596 -5.16 -41.28 -8.36
N GLY A 597 -4.60 -42.30 -9.00
CA GLY A 597 -3.48 -43.09 -8.45
C GLY A 597 -3.89 -44.11 -7.40
N ALA A 598 -3.79 -45.41 -7.74
CA ALA A 598 -4.32 -46.53 -6.94
C ALA A 598 -3.71 -46.70 -5.52
N ARG A 599 -2.61 -46.00 -5.20
CA ARG A 599 -1.97 -46.02 -3.87
C ARG A 599 -1.82 -44.66 -3.21
N THR A 600 -1.78 -43.58 -3.99
CA THR A 600 -1.50 -42.22 -3.50
C THR A 600 -2.74 -41.40 -3.16
N LYS A 601 -3.92 -41.76 -3.71
CA LYS A 601 -5.20 -41.06 -3.51
C LYS A 601 -5.06 -39.54 -3.73
N GLU A 602 -4.76 -39.17 -4.97
CA GLU A 602 -4.61 -37.77 -5.38
C GLU A 602 -5.98 -37.15 -5.75
N LEU A 603 -6.24 -35.92 -5.32
CA LEU A 603 -7.29 -35.06 -5.84
C LEU A 603 -6.67 -33.90 -6.61
N ARG A 604 -7.27 -33.55 -7.75
CA ARG A 604 -6.90 -32.36 -8.52
C ARG A 604 -7.91 -31.24 -8.33
N ILE A 605 -7.42 -30.02 -8.23
CA ILE A 605 -8.20 -28.80 -8.02
C ILE A 605 -7.68 -27.69 -8.94
N GLY A 606 -8.59 -26.85 -9.46
CA GLY A 606 -8.24 -25.84 -10.46
C GLY A 606 -7.31 -24.74 -9.93
N GLY A 607 -6.52 -24.12 -10.82
CA GLY A 607 -5.59 -23.04 -10.49
C GLY A 607 -6.23 -21.67 -10.26
N VAL A 608 -7.52 -21.50 -10.57
CA VAL A 608 -8.27 -20.25 -10.36
C VAL A 608 -8.87 -20.19 -8.96
N GLU A 609 -9.13 -18.98 -8.47
CA GLU A 609 -9.78 -18.76 -7.17
C GLU A 609 -11.13 -19.47 -7.07
N ASN A 610 -11.47 -19.95 -5.87
CA ASN A 610 -12.71 -20.68 -5.58
C ASN A 610 -12.88 -21.99 -6.38
N SER A 611 -11.81 -22.52 -6.97
CA SER A 611 -11.80 -23.89 -7.48
C SER A 611 -12.07 -24.87 -6.33
N GLN A 612 -12.88 -25.91 -6.57
CA GLN A 612 -13.29 -26.85 -5.54
C GLN A 612 -13.04 -28.32 -5.90
N ALA A 613 -12.81 -29.13 -4.87
CA ALA A 613 -12.76 -30.59 -4.91
C ALA A 613 -13.40 -31.16 -3.63
N SER A 614 -13.69 -32.47 -3.60
CA SER A 614 -14.26 -33.11 -2.41
C SER A 614 -13.87 -34.58 -2.25
N PHE A 615 -13.94 -35.03 -1.00
CA PHE A 615 -13.91 -36.44 -0.63
C PHE A 615 -14.84 -36.67 0.56
N ASP A 616 -15.36 -37.89 0.67
CA ASP A 616 -16.10 -38.37 1.82
C ASP A 616 -15.13 -38.98 2.82
N ILE A 617 -15.23 -38.56 4.08
CA ILE A 617 -14.75 -39.34 5.22
C ILE A 617 -15.82 -40.40 5.49
N ILE A 618 -15.39 -41.66 5.58
CA ILE A 618 -16.21 -42.79 6.02
C ILE A 618 -15.74 -43.16 7.42
N SER A 619 -16.55 -42.91 8.44
CA SER A 619 -16.15 -43.10 9.83
C SER A 619 -17.34 -43.42 10.74
N THR A 620 -17.03 -44.11 11.84
CA THR A 620 -17.95 -44.31 12.96
C THR A 620 -17.49 -43.56 14.22
N THR A 621 -16.51 -42.67 14.12
CA THR A 621 -15.86 -42.04 15.27
C THR A 621 -15.57 -40.55 15.04
N ALA A 622 -14.96 -39.90 16.04
CA ALA A 622 -14.47 -38.54 15.91
C ALA A 622 -13.16 -38.51 15.14
N TRP A 623 -13.05 -37.53 14.23
CA TRP A 623 -11.87 -37.32 13.39
C TRP A 623 -11.47 -35.85 13.33
N ASN A 624 -10.21 -35.62 13.00
CA ASN A 624 -9.64 -34.30 12.71
C ASN A 624 -8.80 -34.37 11.43
N ILE A 625 -8.66 -33.25 10.74
CA ILE A 625 -7.93 -33.12 9.50
C ILE A 625 -6.73 -32.19 9.74
N ARG A 626 -5.57 -32.56 9.23
CA ARG A 626 -4.37 -31.72 9.22
C ARG A 626 -3.85 -31.58 7.80
N VAL A 627 -3.85 -30.35 7.28
CA VAL A 627 -3.19 -30.02 6.02
C VAL A 627 -1.72 -29.74 6.29
N THR A 628 -0.84 -30.43 5.54
CA THR A 628 0.61 -30.22 5.57
C THR A 628 1.04 -29.76 4.19
N TYR A 629 1.68 -28.60 4.10
CA TYR A 629 2.24 -28.08 2.86
C TYR A 629 3.72 -28.49 2.74
N PRO A 630 4.24 -28.71 1.51
CA PRO A 630 5.66 -28.92 1.29
C PRO A 630 6.50 -27.78 1.88
N PRO A 631 7.72 -28.04 2.37
CA PRO A 631 8.64 -26.97 2.75
C PRO A 631 8.83 -26.01 1.58
N ALA A 632 8.79 -24.70 1.84
CA ALA A 632 9.06 -23.69 0.83
C ALA A 632 10.57 -23.72 0.48
N GLU A 633 10.94 -24.54 -0.50
CA GLU A 633 12.31 -24.60 -1.02
C GLU A 633 12.70 -23.26 -1.66
N SER A 634 13.49 -22.48 -0.92
CA SER A 634 14.29 -21.33 -1.36
C SER A 634 13.62 -20.20 -2.18
N MET A 635 12.30 -20.23 -2.40
CA MET A 635 11.58 -19.17 -3.09
C MET A 635 11.62 -17.85 -2.31
N ASP A 636 11.83 -16.76 -3.06
CA ASP A 636 12.22 -15.46 -2.54
C ASP A 636 11.20 -14.88 -1.54
N ARG A 637 11.60 -14.77 -0.27
CA ARG A 637 10.74 -14.36 0.86
C ARG A 637 10.28 -12.89 0.81
N ARG A 638 10.51 -12.18 -0.29
CA ARG A 638 10.19 -10.76 -0.46
C ARG A 638 8.72 -10.47 -0.82
N PHE A 639 7.94 -11.45 -1.29
CA PHE A 639 6.53 -11.24 -1.67
C PHE A 639 5.58 -12.41 -1.32
N MET A 640 5.64 -12.93 -0.08
CA MET A 640 4.60 -13.85 0.42
C MET A 640 3.35 -13.07 0.90
N MET A 641 2.56 -12.54 -0.04
CA MET A 641 1.19 -12.08 0.22
C MET A 641 0.24 -13.28 0.20
N GLY A 642 0.32 -14.10 1.25
CA GLY A 642 -0.47 -15.32 1.43
C GLY A 642 0.18 -16.21 2.48
N SER A 643 -0.61 -16.82 3.37
CA SER A 643 -0.18 -17.50 4.60
C SER A 643 0.52 -18.86 4.38
N GLY A 644 0.94 -19.20 3.15
CA GLY A 644 1.40 -20.53 2.74
C GLY A 644 0.27 -21.56 2.63
N ASN A 645 -0.81 -21.36 3.37
CA ASN A 645 -2.03 -22.14 3.31
C ASN A 645 -2.89 -21.69 2.12
N TRP A 646 -3.20 -22.60 1.20
CA TRP A 646 -4.00 -22.29 0.01
C TRP A 646 -5.26 -23.14 -0.14
N ILE A 647 -5.47 -24.12 0.76
CA ILE A 647 -6.69 -24.91 0.88
C ILE A 647 -7.47 -24.43 2.11
N THR A 648 -8.73 -24.09 1.90
CA THR A 648 -9.74 -23.98 2.97
C THR A 648 -10.61 -25.24 2.96
N LEU A 649 -10.85 -25.83 4.13
CA LEU A 649 -11.74 -26.98 4.30
C LEU A 649 -13.11 -26.50 4.80
N SER A 650 -14.20 -27.16 4.40
CA SER A 650 -15.52 -26.94 5.03
C SER A 650 -15.49 -27.27 6.52
N ASP A 651 -14.72 -28.31 6.89
CA ASP A 651 -14.58 -28.81 8.25
C ASP A 651 -13.16 -29.32 8.48
N GLU A 652 -12.56 -28.94 9.60
CA GLU A 652 -11.26 -29.44 10.04
C GLU A 652 -11.40 -30.58 11.06
N SER A 653 -12.61 -30.84 11.56
CA SER A 653 -12.91 -31.94 12.48
C SER A 653 -14.42 -32.25 12.48
N GLY A 654 -14.77 -33.43 12.95
CA GLY A 654 -16.16 -33.87 13.04
C GLY A 654 -16.32 -35.25 13.64
N VAL A 655 -17.49 -35.84 13.41
CA VAL A 655 -17.82 -37.22 13.80
C VAL A 655 -18.55 -37.92 12.66
N ASN A 656 -18.33 -39.24 12.58
CA ASN A 656 -18.98 -40.14 11.63
C ASN A 656 -18.73 -39.75 10.15
N ASP A 657 -19.51 -40.30 9.23
CA ASP A 657 -19.42 -40.01 7.80
C ASP A 657 -19.66 -38.52 7.50
N LYS A 658 -18.81 -37.92 6.65
CA LYS A 658 -18.98 -36.52 6.20
C LYS A 658 -18.25 -36.24 4.88
N THR A 659 -18.92 -35.56 3.96
CA THR A 659 -18.28 -34.97 2.76
C THR A 659 -17.52 -33.71 3.15
N ILE A 660 -16.23 -33.67 2.81
CA ILE A 660 -15.34 -32.53 3.02
C ILE A 660 -15.17 -31.80 1.70
N MET A 661 -15.57 -30.53 1.66
CA MET A 661 -15.28 -29.64 0.54
C MET A 661 -13.93 -28.97 0.75
N LEU A 662 -13.07 -29.02 -0.26
CA LEU A 662 -11.83 -28.25 -0.35
C LEU A 662 -12.08 -27.10 -1.31
N THR A 663 -11.84 -25.87 -0.87
CA THR A 663 -11.85 -24.69 -1.73
C THR A 663 -10.43 -24.13 -1.79
N ALA A 664 -9.91 -23.93 -3.00
CA ALA A 664 -8.56 -23.41 -3.21
C ALA A 664 -8.58 -21.90 -3.49
N ALA A 665 -7.67 -21.18 -2.84
CA ALA A 665 -7.26 -19.86 -3.28
C ALA A 665 -6.58 -19.94 -4.66
N ALA A 666 -6.55 -18.85 -5.43
CA ALA A 666 -5.86 -18.82 -6.71
C ALA A 666 -4.40 -19.29 -6.57
N ASN A 667 -3.90 -20.06 -7.54
CA ASN A 667 -2.48 -20.34 -7.65
C ASN A 667 -1.79 -19.13 -8.30
N PRO A 668 -0.93 -18.38 -7.59
CA PRO A 668 -0.27 -17.21 -8.17
C PRO A 668 0.88 -17.61 -9.09
N GLY A 669 1.39 -18.85 -9.04
CA GLY A 669 2.52 -19.31 -9.84
C GLY A 669 2.09 -20.14 -11.06
N VAL A 670 2.92 -20.13 -12.10
CA VAL A 670 2.72 -20.94 -13.33
C VAL A 670 3.12 -22.42 -13.19
N GLN A 671 3.51 -22.85 -11.99
CA GLN A 671 3.78 -24.25 -11.65
C GLN A 671 2.61 -24.82 -10.85
N THR A 672 2.42 -26.14 -10.91
CA THR A 672 1.51 -26.83 -9.98
C THR A 672 2.05 -26.74 -8.56
N ARG A 673 1.15 -26.82 -7.57
CA ARG A 673 1.53 -26.90 -6.14
C ARG A 673 0.69 -27.98 -5.47
N SER A 674 1.22 -28.60 -4.42
CA SER A 674 0.54 -29.69 -3.72
C SER A 674 0.50 -29.47 -2.20
N ALA A 675 -0.40 -30.21 -1.55
CA ALA A 675 -0.53 -30.29 -0.11
C ALA A 675 -0.99 -31.70 0.28
N THR A 676 -0.57 -32.19 1.45
CA THR A 676 -1.02 -33.47 1.99
C THR A 676 -2.10 -33.22 3.04
N VAL A 677 -3.31 -33.71 2.79
CA VAL A 677 -4.42 -33.64 3.75
C VAL A 677 -4.46 -34.98 4.50
N ASN A 678 -4.29 -34.93 5.83
CA ASN A 678 -4.22 -36.11 6.69
C ASN A 678 -5.45 -36.15 7.59
N VAL A 679 -6.30 -37.17 7.42
CA VAL A 679 -7.43 -37.44 8.30
C VAL A 679 -6.97 -38.38 9.42
N GLN A 680 -7.29 -38.04 10.66
CA GLN A 680 -6.85 -38.73 11.87
C GLN A 680 -8.05 -39.03 12.76
N ALA A 681 -8.02 -40.16 13.47
CA ALA A 681 -8.98 -40.51 14.51
C ALA A 681 -8.27 -41.20 15.68
N ALA A 682 -8.79 -41.04 16.89
CA ALA A 682 -8.14 -41.58 18.09
C ALA A 682 -8.06 -43.11 18.05
N GLY A 683 -6.84 -43.65 18.21
CA GLY A 683 -6.59 -45.10 18.20
C GLY A 683 -6.53 -45.76 16.82
N LEU A 684 -6.60 -44.99 15.72
CA LEU A 684 -6.54 -45.48 14.35
C LEU A 684 -5.35 -44.88 13.58
N PRO A 685 -4.78 -45.59 12.59
CA PRO A 685 -3.77 -45.03 11.71
C PRO A 685 -4.35 -43.86 10.88
N PRO A 686 -3.55 -42.82 10.59
CA PRO A 686 -3.98 -41.71 9.74
C PRO A 686 -4.24 -42.18 8.30
N VAL A 687 -5.17 -41.51 7.62
CA VAL A 687 -5.43 -41.71 6.20
C VAL A 687 -5.15 -40.42 5.44
N SER A 688 -4.20 -40.46 4.52
CA SER A 688 -3.72 -39.29 3.78
C SER A 688 -4.26 -39.25 2.34
N ILE A 689 -4.41 -38.03 1.82
CA ILE A 689 -4.59 -37.75 0.39
C ILE A 689 -3.61 -36.66 -0.03
N ILE A 690 -3.23 -36.68 -1.30
CA ILE A 690 -2.49 -35.58 -1.93
C ILE A 690 -3.49 -34.70 -2.66
N VAL A 691 -3.44 -33.39 -2.43
CA VAL A 691 -4.23 -32.41 -3.19
C VAL A 691 -3.27 -31.64 -4.07
N THR A 692 -3.40 -31.79 -5.39
CA THR A 692 -2.59 -31.10 -6.39
C THR A 692 -3.42 -29.99 -7.02
N GLN A 693 -3.00 -28.75 -6.84
CA GLN A 693 -3.57 -27.62 -7.55
C GLN A 693 -2.87 -27.42 -8.89
N GLU A 694 -3.67 -27.27 -9.94
CA GLU A 694 -3.21 -26.92 -11.27
C GLU A 694 -2.52 -25.55 -11.29
N LYS A 695 -1.69 -25.30 -12.31
CA LYS A 695 -0.96 -24.03 -12.44
C LYS A 695 -1.91 -22.82 -12.54
N GLY A 696 -1.45 -21.68 -12.01
CA GLY A 696 -2.07 -20.39 -12.23
C GLY A 696 -1.95 -19.93 -13.68
N ALA A 697 -2.80 -18.98 -14.07
CA ALA A 697 -2.66 -18.29 -15.34
C ALA A 697 -1.37 -17.43 -15.33
N PRO A 698 -0.60 -17.39 -16.43
CA PRO A 698 0.47 -16.41 -16.57
C PRO A 698 -0.10 -14.99 -16.53
N THR A 699 0.63 -14.05 -15.95
CA THR A 699 0.33 -12.62 -15.96
C THR A 699 1.44 -11.86 -16.68
N LEU A 700 1.11 -10.76 -17.35
CA LEU A 700 2.08 -9.84 -17.93
C LEU A 700 1.55 -8.43 -17.84
N ASP A 701 2.26 -7.60 -17.09
CA ASP A 701 2.05 -6.16 -17.07
C ASP A 701 3.35 -5.39 -17.30
N ILE A 702 3.22 -4.23 -17.94
CA ILE A 702 4.33 -3.34 -18.26
C ILE A 702 3.88 -1.90 -18.02
N MET A 703 4.77 -1.07 -17.48
CA MET A 703 4.42 0.29 -17.05
C MET A 703 4.49 1.36 -18.16
N ALA A 704 4.59 0.97 -19.43
CA ALA A 704 4.60 1.89 -20.56
C ALA A 704 4.15 1.23 -21.88
N ASP A 705 3.27 1.91 -22.62
CA ASP A 705 2.76 1.45 -23.93
C ASP A 705 3.50 2.11 -25.11
N THR A 706 4.15 3.26 -24.87
CA THR A 706 4.89 4.02 -25.87
C THR A 706 6.03 4.80 -25.22
N LEU A 707 7.20 4.79 -25.87
CA LEU A 707 8.38 5.57 -25.54
C LEU A 707 8.62 6.65 -26.60
N PHE A 708 9.08 7.81 -26.16
CA PHE A 708 9.41 8.95 -27.01
C PHE A 708 10.86 9.36 -26.80
N PHE A 709 11.57 9.58 -27.91
CA PHE A 709 12.95 10.04 -27.94
C PHE A 709 13.08 11.25 -28.86
N THR A 710 13.91 12.21 -28.46
CA THR A 710 14.35 13.27 -29.39
C THR A 710 15.29 12.68 -30.45
N ALA A 711 15.58 13.45 -31.49
CA ALA A 711 16.53 13.06 -32.54
C ALA A 711 17.86 12.51 -31.97
N LYS A 712 18.39 13.08 -30.88
CA LYS A 712 19.65 12.65 -30.25
C LYS A 712 19.60 11.25 -29.61
N GLY A 713 18.42 10.68 -29.40
CA GLY A 713 18.27 9.41 -28.71
C GLY A 713 18.57 9.52 -27.21
N GLY A 714 19.13 8.45 -26.63
CA GLY A 714 19.46 8.35 -25.20
C GLY A 714 18.69 7.21 -24.51
N ASN A 715 18.62 7.28 -23.18
CA ASN A 715 17.94 6.28 -22.35
C ASN A 715 16.50 6.68 -22.05
N ALA A 716 15.56 5.73 -22.10
CA ALA A 716 14.22 5.91 -21.55
C ALA A 716 14.25 5.92 -20.02
N SER A 717 13.17 6.43 -19.40
CA SER A 717 12.87 6.18 -17.99
C SER A 717 12.84 4.67 -17.68
N PRO A 718 13.19 4.26 -16.44
CA PRO A 718 13.07 2.88 -16.00
C PRO A 718 11.66 2.33 -16.28
N MET A 719 11.57 1.31 -17.13
CA MET A 719 10.33 0.54 -17.28
C MET A 719 10.40 -0.69 -16.39
N PHE A 720 9.26 -1.18 -15.95
CA PHE A 720 9.18 -2.43 -15.21
C PHE A 720 8.25 -3.40 -15.91
N VAL A 721 8.70 -4.65 -16.03
CA VAL A 721 7.85 -5.81 -16.31
C VAL A 721 7.45 -6.42 -14.99
N ARG A 722 6.16 -6.69 -14.81
CA ARG A 722 5.61 -7.47 -13.71
C ARG A 722 4.89 -8.69 -14.27
N THR A 723 5.25 -9.86 -13.78
CA THR A 723 4.70 -11.16 -14.20
C THR A 723 4.84 -12.15 -13.04
N ASN A 724 4.24 -13.33 -13.16
CA ASN A 724 4.41 -14.47 -12.27
C ASN A 724 5.24 -15.62 -12.90
N THR A 725 5.91 -15.33 -14.01
CA THR A 725 6.74 -16.27 -14.77
C THR A 725 7.94 -15.55 -15.40
N THR A 726 8.65 -16.21 -16.31
CA THR A 726 9.69 -15.58 -17.13
C THR A 726 9.09 -14.86 -18.35
N TRP A 727 9.78 -13.82 -18.78
CA TRP A 727 9.47 -13.06 -19.99
C TRP A 727 10.70 -12.98 -20.90
N THR A 728 10.47 -12.78 -22.20
CA THR A 728 11.49 -12.45 -23.19
C THR A 728 11.18 -11.12 -23.87
N LEU A 729 12.20 -10.48 -24.43
CA LEU A 729 12.08 -9.17 -25.05
C LEU A 729 12.82 -9.15 -26.38
N LYS A 730 12.22 -8.45 -27.36
CA LYS A 730 12.80 -8.23 -28.68
C LYS A 730 12.49 -6.83 -29.19
N SER A 731 13.54 -6.07 -29.53
CA SER A 731 13.42 -4.86 -30.36
C SER A 731 13.12 -5.23 -31.82
N SER A 732 12.31 -4.43 -32.51
CA SER A 732 12.12 -4.57 -33.96
C SER A 732 13.29 -4.04 -34.78
N ASP A 733 14.04 -3.08 -34.26
CA ASP A 733 15.03 -2.29 -35.00
C ASP A 733 16.38 -2.22 -34.29
N ALA A 734 17.47 -2.20 -35.07
CA ALA A 734 18.84 -2.12 -34.55
C ALA A 734 19.18 -0.80 -33.85
N TRP A 735 18.40 0.28 -34.07
CA TRP A 735 18.56 1.55 -33.37
C TRP A 735 17.90 1.56 -31.97
N ILE A 736 17.19 0.50 -31.59
CA ILE A 736 16.55 0.32 -30.28
C ILE A 736 17.26 -0.82 -29.53
N SER A 737 18.06 -0.50 -28.52
CA SER A 737 18.59 -1.48 -27.58
C SER A 737 17.69 -1.54 -26.34
N ALA A 738 17.44 -2.73 -25.81
CA ALA A 738 16.66 -2.92 -24.60
C ALA A 738 17.17 -4.11 -23.81
N THR A 739 17.38 -3.92 -22.50
CA THR A 739 18.04 -4.90 -21.63
C THR A 739 17.39 -4.96 -20.24
N PRO A 740 17.35 -6.15 -19.60
CA PRO A 740 17.78 -7.45 -20.13
C PRO A 740 16.82 -7.98 -21.21
N SER A 741 17.30 -8.91 -22.06
CA SER A 741 16.49 -9.54 -23.12
C SER A 741 15.54 -10.63 -22.60
N SER A 742 15.66 -10.98 -21.32
CA SER A 742 14.73 -11.82 -20.57
C SER A 742 14.78 -11.48 -19.09
N GLY A 743 13.76 -11.88 -18.34
CA GLY A 743 13.72 -11.67 -16.89
C GLY A 743 12.67 -12.54 -16.21
N GLY A 744 12.52 -12.32 -14.90
CA GLY A 744 11.56 -13.02 -14.06
C GLY A 744 10.43 -12.11 -13.56
N ASN A 745 9.81 -12.50 -12.45
CA ASN A 745 8.56 -11.95 -11.91
C ASN A 745 8.50 -10.42 -11.79
N PHE A 746 9.62 -9.77 -11.46
CA PHE A 746 9.74 -8.32 -11.52
C PHE A 746 11.11 -7.96 -12.06
N SER A 747 11.16 -7.13 -13.08
CA SER A 747 12.42 -6.75 -13.72
C SER A 747 12.34 -5.35 -14.31
N GLN A 748 13.40 -4.57 -14.09
CA GLN A 748 13.59 -3.29 -14.74
C GLN A 748 14.13 -3.53 -16.17
N ILE A 749 13.48 -2.94 -17.18
CA ILE A 749 14.05 -2.81 -18.53
C ILE A 749 14.66 -1.41 -18.67
N ALA A 750 15.92 -1.36 -19.08
CA ALA A 750 16.54 -0.17 -19.63
C ALA A 750 16.40 -0.19 -21.17
N VAL A 751 15.82 0.86 -21.74
CA VAL A 751 15.69 1.04 -23.21
C VAL A 751 16.57 2.20 -23.64
N ILE A 752 17.26 2.04 -24.76
CA ILE A 752 18.15 3.02 -25.35
C ILE A 752 17.80 3.17 -26.84
N ALA A 753 17.54 4.40 -27.28
CA ALA A 753 17.49 4.73 -28.70
C ALA A 753 18.83 5.35 -29.13
N ALA A 754 19.40 4.87 -30.23
CA ALA A 754 20.52 5.53 -30.89
C ALA A 754 20.08 6.88 -31.50
N GLU A 755 21.01 7.76 -31.87
CA GLU A 755 20.70 9.01 -32.58
C GLU A 755 20.00 8.72 -33.92
N ASN A 756 18.98 9.52 -34.25
CA ASN A 756 18.32 9.55 -35.55
C ASN A 756 18.93 10.68 -36.38
N THR A 757 19.78 10.30 -37.35
CA THR A 757 20.37 11.22 -38.33
C THR A 757 19.54 11.32 -39.62
N GLY A 758 18.44 10.57 -39.73
CA GLY A 758 17.56 10.57 -40.90
C GLY A 758 16.61 11.77 -40.94
N PRO A 759 16.14 12.20 -42.13
CA PRO A 759 15.33 13.40 -42.30
C PRO A 759 13.85 13.26 -41.85
N SER A 760 13.48 12.14 -41.22
CA SER A 760 12.09 11.83 -40.83
C SER A 760 12.01 11.18 -39.45
N GLU A 761 10.85 11.34 -38.78
CA GLU A 761 10.52 10.58 -37.57
C GLU A 761 10.60 9.09 -37.90
N ARG A 762 11.27 8.31 -37.03
CA ARG A 762 11.32 6.85 -37.14
C ARG A 762 10.56 6.19 -36.00
N LYS A 763 9.97 5.04 -36.30
CA LYS A 763 9.16 4.26 -35.37
C LYS A 763 9.65 2.82 -35.40
N GLY A 764 9.76 2.24 -34.22
CA GLY A 764 10.00 0.82 -34.01
C GLY A 764 9.21 0.38 -32.80
N SER A 765 9.55 -0.78 -32.25
CA SER A 765 8.86 -1.36 -31.12
C SER A 765 9.76 -2.26 -30.29
N ILE A 766 9.30 -2.51 -29.07
CA ILE A 766 9.85 -3.51 -28.17
C ILE A 766 8.70 -4.43 -27.79
N THR A 767 8.80 -5.69 -28.18
CA THR A 767 7.81 -6.72 -27.85
C THR A 767 8.28 -7.44 -26.60
N VAL A 768 7.47 -7.41 -25.54
CA VAL A 768 7.64 -8.20 -24.32
C VAL A 768 6.68 -9.39 -24.39
N SER A 769 7.24 -10.59 -24.38
CA SER A 769 6.51 -11.85 -24.56
C SER A 769 6.57 -12.69 -23.29
N VAL A 770 5.41 -13.21 -22.88
CA VAL A 770 5.26 -14.25 -21.88
C VAL A 770 4.57 -15.44 -22.54
N GLU A 771 5.07 -16.65 -22.30
CA GLU A 771 4.47 -17.87 -22.89
C GLU A 771 3.01 -18.02 -22.44
N GLY A 772 2.12 -18.26 -23.40
CA GLY A 772 0.67 -18.40 -23.15
C GLY A 772 -0.11 -17.08 -23.05
N LEU A 773 0.53 -15.92 -23.24
CA LEU A 773 -0.14 -14.62 -23.34
C LEU A 773 0.07 -13.97 -24.71
N GLN A 774 -0.81 -13.03 -25.06
CA GLN A 774 -0.53 -12.10 -26.16
C GLN A 774 0.64 -11.19 -25.76
N PRO A 775 1.69 -11.05 -26.60
CA PRO A 775 2.80 -10.17 -26.30
C PRO A 775 2.34 -8.72 -26.14
N LYS A 776 2.84 -8.02 -25.12
CA LYS A 776 2.63 -6.57 -25.01
C LYS A 776 3.70 -5.85 -25.85
N VAL A 777 3.27 -4.92 -26.69
CA VAL A 777 4.14 -4.17 -27.61
C VAL A 777 4.27 -2.73 -27.14
N ILE A 778 5.49 -2.29 -26.88
CA ILE A 778 5.85 -0.92 -26.56
C ILE A 778 6.25 -0.24 -27.86
N VAL A 779 5.53 0.79 -28.28
CA VAL A 779 5.89 1.56 -29.49
C VAL A 779 7.03 2.51 -29.14
N VAL A 780 8.12 2.50 -29.92
CA VAL A 780 9.22 3.47 -29.75
C VAL A 780 9.16 4.47 -30.88
N ARG A 781 8.99 5.75 -30.54
CA ARG A 781 8.98 6.86 -31.51
C ARG A 781 10.19 7.75 -31.30
N GLN A 782 10.82 8.14 -32.39
CA GLN A 782 11.98 9.04 -32.35
C GLN A 782 11.88 10.12 -33.43
N GLU A 783 12.02 11.37 -33.00
CA GLU A 783 11.95 12.55 -33.85
C GLU A 783 13.08 12.60 -34.90
N ALA A 784 12.87 13.37 -35.97
CA ALA A 784 13.93 13.77 -36.90
C ALA A 784 14.77 14.92 -36.30
N PRO A 785 16.03 15.12 -36.71
CA PRO A 785 16.76 16.35 -36.42
C PRO A 785 16.00 17.58 -36.92
N GLU A 786 16.04 18.66 -36.16
CA GLU A 786 15.62 19.97 -36.69
C GLU A 786 16.54 20.35 -37.87
N MET A 787 15.95 20.56 -39.05
CA MET A 787 16.69 21.13 -40.17
C MET A 787 17.06 22.58 -39.83
N LYS A 788 18.37 22.87 -39.82
CA LYS A 788 18.94 24.19 -39.58
C LYS A 788 18.80 25.12 -40.79
#